data_AF-A0A7S4UR63-F1
#
_entry.id   AF-A0A7S4UR63-F1
#
_cell.length_a   1.000
_cell.length_b   1.000
_cell.length_c   1.000
_cell.angle_alpha   90.00
_cell.angle_beta   90.00
_cell.angle_gamma   90.00
#
_symmetry.space_group_name_H-M   'P 1'
#
loop_
_entity.id
_entity.type
_entity.pdbx_description
1 polymer ?
#
loop_
_entity_poly.entity_id
_entity_poly.type
_entity_poly.pdbx_seq_one_letter_code
_entity_poly.pdbx_strand_id
1 'polypeptide(L)'
;VVPPRSPAWAPLRCPLAGKLHSRMSPAEVVHRSHGAVSPDRGGCTITFRVRATTSFGDSIVLVGGCSSMGHWEPFEGGVPLTTTAEEYPLWSTGPIRCPTPTSSAPVEYKYVRIKADRCVEWEVDGANRSLPLALAQHANQPMVIDDGLFGHIPTGSFGYPEGACPRCPGPMAIQGASASCPRFLVVGDAVAAGHQSWRFEGWAARLSQVLRQRYDYAYANLAEVGASAQGLRKGFKERVALLQPSVVVISVGLDLQHLATCPEWDRHNVCKQFLAEMEGLVEMTWEVGALPMVGVPYPHAAFGKEQAVLLRQTRDSLRQWGVPVLDWLDALSAPGGSGAWAEGLSHDPAHPSTAGHRRMLESIDVAAFEPKPVHARVAKATQELRSGEPHLCFKDGNGFEVAYVAAKKQLLVTNRTRNEYQLNGAWDALRSSFQAARREAPWILKRGLYVSPPDQDLPGGATVAVGLNDSGGPESEARIPAGCTVVLQHITTIHSAPSLAARVLFYDGTLSLFRTEAGMMITNEATCEYNVHPMWSDVRLVTRSLPQGIYEDDSGCPFRTAVISAHGLQSRVKVPGKGAVHLRWKAPLSSLKRVAVLPLGDRCSIRMLLHKIEYDGPCYPFDLTRTTSLADVADMIATGFTDMWNGDLLHYDHEAGRVFHQKWQGLSYAHEVEDGDDPVCDFGRVVARMAKRYSGRAARFDYAATHADSVLFLRTGITSRVEVTDMLSRVCARYPGIHASLLLISDQPSDEFKDLLGVTHVRENFDPDRMYEELDYWMHCAHRFRCILDSHGINARSLYWCPNNLQEAEKELQEAKAAEAAKEAQEKRKQIDDKPPLLHSSVVTKFSHSNLYAIEACQGA
;
A
#
# COMPACT_ATOMS: atom_id res chain seq x y z
N VAL A 1 4.13 20.06 40.09
CA VAL A 1 2.82 20.44 40.68
C VAL A 1 1.71 19.82 39.83
N VAL A 2 0.85 19.00 40.44
CA VAL A 2 -0.33 18.32 39.88
C VAL A 2 -1.40 18.37 41.00
N PRO A 3 -2.73 18.27 40.77
CA PRO A 3 -3.70 19.05 39.96
C PRO A 3 -4.80 19.66 40.91
N PRO A 4 -6.01 20.14 40.46
CA PRO A 4 -7.20 19.29 40.18
C PRO A 4 -8.15 19.84 39.05
N ARG A 5 -8.79 19.00 38.22
CA ARG A 5 -10.17 18.43 38.26
C ARG A 5 -11.37 19.41 38.39
N SER A 6 -12.36 19.17 37.51
CA SER A 6 -13.68 19.78 37.24
C SER A 6 -14.60 20.05 38.46
N PRO A 7 -15.73 20.79 38.32
CA PRO A 7 -17.00 20.16 37.91
C PRO A 7 -18.01 21.04 37.12
N ALA A 8 -19.11 20.38 36.72
CA ALA A 8 -20.27 20.82 35.96
C ALA A 8 -21.36 21.58 36.78
N TRP A 9 -22.33 22.15 36.02
CA TRP A 9 -23.77 22.39 36.31
C TRP A 9 -24.27 23.84 36.12
N ALA A 10 -24.90 24.08 34.95
CA ALA A 10 -26.30 24.50 34.71
C ALA A 10 -26.92 25.73 35.47
N PRO A 11 -28.13 26.21 35.13
CA PRO A 11 -28.33 27.51 34.42
C PRO A 11 -29.27 28.48 35.16
N LEU A 12 -29.17 29.81 34.97
CA LEU A 12 -30.21 30.76 35.44
C LEU A 12 -30.22 32.09 34.66
N ARG A 13 -31.29 32.25 33.85
CA ARG A 13 -32.25 33.38 33.73
C ARG A 13 -31.79 34.85 33.61
N CYS A 14 -32.22 35.46 32.48
CA CYS A 14 -33.03 36.71 32.30
C CYS A 14 -32.48 38.05 32.90
N PRO A 15 -33.04 39.28 32.64
CA PRO A 15 -34.18 39.69 31.79
C PRO A 15 -34.09 41.09 31.08
N LEU A 16 -35.14 41.39 30.28
CA LEU A 16 -35.89 42.67 30.13
C LEU A 16 -35.21 44.02 29.79
N ALA A 17 -35.72 44.65 28.72
CA ALA A 17 -36.38 45.98 28.67
C ALA A 17 -36.76 46.21 27.19
N GLY A 18 -37.84 46.86 26.73
CA GLY A 18 -38.79 47.80 27.28
C GLY A 18 -39.34 48.57 26.07
N LYS A 19 -40.67 48.75 26.02
CA LYS A 19 -41.48 49.31 24.92
C LYS A 19 -41.09 50.73 24.45
N LEU A 20 -41.39 51.07 23.18
CA LEU A 20 -42.04 52.35 22.83
C LEU A 20 -42.76 52.33 21.46
N HIS A 21 -43.87 53.06 21.40
CA HIS A 21 -44.96 53.06 20.40
C HIS A 21 -44.69 53.86 19.12
N SER A 22 -45.41 53.53 18.03
CA SER A 22 -46.22 54.51 17.27
C SER A 22 -47.33 53.82 16.43
N ARG A 23 -48.41 54.56 16.15
CA ARG A 23 -49.77 54.14 15.73
C ARG A 23 -50.04 54.30 14.22
N MET A 24 -51.20 53.75 13.81
CA MET A 24 -52.09 54.01 12.65
C MET A 24 -51.95 53.00 11.50
N SER A 25 -52.98 52.48 10.82
CA SER A 25 -54.46 52.34 10.96
C SER A 25 -54.91 51.40 9.80
N PRO A 26 -56.15 50.86 9.79
CA PRO A 26 -56.50 49.66 9.02
C PRO A 26 -57.27 49.91 7.70
N ALA A 27 -57.40 48.82 6.92
CA ALA A 27 -58.35 48.54 5.83
C ALA A 27 -57.76 48.54 4.40
N GLU A 28 -57.76 47.35 3.78
CA GLU A 28 -58.58 47.10 2.59
C GLU A 28 -58.68 45.59 2.33
N VAL A 29 -59.87 45.05 2.63
CA VAL A 29 -60.33 43.73 2.18
C VAL A 29 -60.79 43.90 0.74
N VAL A 30 -60.06 43.30 -0.20
CA VAL A 30 -60.57 43.07 -1.55
C VAL A 30 -60.80 41.57 -1.70
N HIS A 31 -62.07 41.19 -1.69
CA HIS A 31 -62.55 39.90 -2.16
C HIS A 31 -62.04 39.63 -3.58
N ARG A 32 -61.26 38.56 -3.75
CA ARG A 32 -61.26 37.82 -5.02
C ARG A 32 -61.99 36.49 -4.82
N SER A 33 -63.05 36.41 -5.61
CA SER A 33 -64.00 35.34 -5.85
C SER A 33 -63.41 33.93 -5.84
N HIS A 34 -64.16 33.02 -5.19
CA HIS A 34 -64.09 31.58 -5.40
C HIS A 34 -64.29 31.27 -6.89
N GLY A 35 -63.19 30.93 -7.57
CA GLY A 35 -63.23 30.27 -8.87
C GLY A 35 -63.47 28.78 -8.65
N ALA A 36 -64.57 28.27 -9.20
CA ALA A 36 -64.93 26.87 -9.18
C ALA A 36 -63.77 25.97 -9.62
N VAL A 37 -63.40 25.02 -8.76
CA VAL A 37 -62.51 23.91 -9.09
C VAL A 37 -63.21 23.06 -10.16
N SER A 38 -62.66 23.10 -11.37
CA SER A 38 -63.01 22.14 -12.42
C SER A 38 -62.54 20.73 -11.99
N PRO A 39 -63.28 19.66 -12.32
CA PRO A 39 -62.88 18.31 -11.97
C PRO A 39 -61.61 17.92 -12.75
N ASP A 40 -60.59 17.54 -11.99
CA ASP A 40 -59.53 16.58 -12.29
C ASP A 40 -59.15 16.41 -13.78
N ARG A 41 -58.23 17.27 -14.26
CA ARG A 41 -57.45 17.01 -15.47
C ARG A 41 -55.98 16.80 -15.09
N GLY A 42 -55.60 15.52 -14.91
CA GLY A 42 -54.21 15.06 -14.87
C GLY A 42 -53.48 15.27 -13.54
N GLY A 43 -53.24 14.18 -12.80
CA GLY A 43 -52.40 14.16 -11.61
C GLY A 43 -51.35 13.06 -11.70
N CYS A 44 -50.18 13.30 -11.12
CA CYS A 44 -49.09 12.33 -11.03
C CYS A 44 -49.18 11.56 -9.70
N THR A 45 -49.01 10.24 -9.73
CA THR A 45 -48.89 9.44 -8.49
C THR A 45 -47.43 9.41 -8.06
N ILE A 46 -47.14 9.91 -6.86
CA ILE A 46 -45.78 10.13 -6.37
C ILE A 46 -45.58 9.56 -4.97
N THR A 47 -44.51 8.78 -4.79
CA THR A 47 -44.00 8.36 -3.48
C THR A 47 -42.75 9.17 -3.15
N PHE A 48 -42.76 9.91 -2.04
CA PHE A 48 -41.64 10.75 -1.63
C PHE A 48 -40.73 10.02 -0.66
N ARG A 49 -39.41 10.24 -0.76
CA ARG A 49 -38.41 9.64 0.10
C ARG A 49 -37.37 10.64 0.57
N VAL A 50 -36.98 10.55 1.85
CA VAL A 50 -35.90 11.35 2.44
C VAL A 50 -35.16 10.55 3.51
N ARG A 51 -33.86 10.76 3.66
CA ARG A 51 -33.04 10.16 4.72
C ARG A 51 -32.94 11.09 5.91
N ALA A 52 -33.44 10.68 7.06
CA ALA A 52 -33.46 11.47 8.28
C ALA A 52 -33.15 10.62 9.50
N THR A 53 -32.12 11.00 10.26
CA THR A 53 -31.87 10.44 11.59
C THR A 53 -32.81 11.12 12.59
N THR A 54 -33.45 10.34 13.46
CA THR A 54 -34.46 10.83 14.42
C THR A 54 -34.14 10.38 15.84
N SER A 55 -34.63 11.12 16.84
CA SER A 55 -34.69 10.65 18.23
C SER A 55 -35.97 9.85 18.47
N PHE A 56 -35.99 9.05 19.53
CA PHE A 56 -37.20 8.30 19.90
C PHE A 56 -38.37 9.26 20.14
N GLY A 57 -39.50 9.03 19.46
CA GLY A 57 -40.70 9.87 19.52
C GLY A 57 -40.76 10.99 18.47
N ASP A 58 -39.69 11.23 17.70
CA ASP A 58 -39.75 12.12 16.54
C ASP A 58 -40.47 11.45 15.36
N SER A 59 -41.06 12.25 14.48
CA SER A 59 -41.66 11.80 13.21
C SER A 59 -41.32 12.77 12.08
N ILE A 60 -41.34 12.26 10.83
CA ILE A 60 -41.13 13.06 9.62
C ILE A 60 -42.45 13.15 8.86
N VAL A 61 -42.84 14.36 8.47
CA VAL A 61 -44.02 14.63 7.63
C VAL A 61 -43.65 15.46 6.41
N LEU A 62 -44.38 15.26 5.31
CA LEU A 62 -44.31 16.06 4.09
C LEU A 62 -45.46 17.07 4.08
N VAL A 63 -45.15 18.33 3.83
CA VAL A 63 -46.14 19.40 3.65
C VAL A 63 -45.88 20.15 2.35
N GLY A 64 -46.90 20.77 1.77
CA GLY A 64 -46.74 21.52 0.53
C GLY A 64 -47.96 22.35 0.15
N GLY A 65 -47.84 23.09 -0.94
CA GLY A 65 -48.84 24.09 -1.35
C GLY A 65 -50.15 23.51 -1.92
N CYS A 66 -50.20 22.22 -2.23
CA CYS A 66 -51.38 21.56 -2.79
C CYS A 66 -52.20 20.82 -1.71
N SER A 67 -53.47 20.54 -2.01
CA SER A 67 -54.40 19.90 -1.07
C SER A 67 -53.96 18.50 -0.64
N SER A 68 -53.30 17.75 -1.53
CA SER A 68 -52.74 16.43 -1.24
C SER A 68 -51.51 16.46 -0.31
N MET A 69 -51.00 17.66 0.02
CA MET A 69 -49.87 17.87 0.94
C MET A 69 -50.22 18.87 2.06
N GLY A 70 -51.51 19.09 2.33
CA GLY A 70 -51.94 19.79 3.53
C GLY A 70 -51.79 21.31 3.56
N HIS A 71 -51.55 21.99 2.42
CA HIS A 71 -51.45 23.46 2.36
C HIS A 71 -50.49 24.08 3.39
N TRP A 72 -49.31 23.47 3.57
CA TRP A 72 -48.27 23.90 4.52
C TRP A 72 -48.59 23.72 6.01
N GLU A 73 -49.61 22.94 6.39
CA GLU A 73 -49.98 22.67 7.79
C GLU A 73 -49.44 21.33 8.32
N PRO A 74 -48.38 21.30 9.16
CA PRO A 74 -47.71 20.04 9.54
C PRO A 74 -48.53 19.08 10.39
N PHE A 75 -49.43 19.58 11.23
CA PHE A 75 -50.19 18.75 12.17
C PHE A 75 -51.54 18.26 11.62
N GLU A 76 -52.26 19.11 10.87
CA GLU A 76 -53.62 18.80 10.41
C GLU A 76 -53.66 18.23 8.99
N GLY A 77 -52.68 18.59 8.15
CA GLY A 77 -52.64 18.21 6.73
C GLY A 77 -51.34 17.55 6.28
N GLY A 78 -50.32 17.48 7.14
CA GLY A 78 -49.02 16.89 6.82
C GLY A 78 -49.16 15.39 6.51
N VAL A 79 -48.50 14.95 5.44
CA VAL A 79 -48.49 13.55 5.04
C VAL A 79 -47.40 12.82 5.84
N PRO A 80 -47.72 11.84 6.70
CA PRO A 80 -46.72 11.15 7.48
C PRO A 80 -45.84 10.27 6.60
N LEU A 81 -44.54 10.26 6.89
CA LEU A 81 -43.61 9.28 6.34
C LEU A 81 -43.40 8.14 7.33
N THR A 82 -43.15 6.95 6.80
CA THR A 82 -42.84 5.73 7.56
C THR A 82 -41.46 5.20 7.20
N THR A 83 -40.88 4.41 8.10
CA THR A 83 -39.60 3.72 7.92
C THR A 83 -39.66 2.38 8.64
N THR A 84 -38.75 1.46 8.33
CA THR A 84 -38.55 0.19 9.05
C THR A 84 -37.14 0.10 9.61
N ALA A 85 -36.87 -0.91 10.44
CA ALA A 85 -35.53 -1.15 10.98
C ALA A 85 -34.51 -1.42 9.86
N GLU A 86 -34.93 -2.06 8.76
CA GLU A 86 -34.10 -2.39 7.60
C GLU A 86 -33.89 -1.21 6.66
N GLU A 87 -34.87 -0.29 6.58
CA GLU A 87 -34.82 0.88 5.69
C GLU A 87 -34.22 2.12 6.38
N TYR A 88 -34.27 2.21 7.70
CA TYR A 88 -33.76 3.35 8.46
C TYR A 88 -32.28 3.62 8.13
N PRO A 89 -31.90 4.88 7.82
CA PRO A 89 -32.63 6.13 8.06
C PRO A 89 -33.50 6.63 6.89
N LEU A 90 -33.87 5.80 5.91
CA LEU A 90 -34.74 6.18 4.80
C LEU A 90 -36.22 6.18 5.23
N TRP A 91 -36.90 7.30 4.98
CA TRP A 91 -38.33 7.48 5.24
C TRP A 91 -39.08 7.64 3.92
N SER A 92 -40.28 7.05 3.82
CA SER A 92 -41.12 7.11 2.61
C SER A 92 -42.56 7.48 2.92
N THR A 93 -43.23 8.20 2.03
CA THR A 93 -44.70 8.32 2.06
C THR A 93 -45.36 7.07 1.47
N GLY A 94 -46.67 6.92 1.65
CA GLY A 94 -47.48 6.16 0.68
C GLY A 94 -47.60 6.92 -0.65
N PRO A 95 -48.15 6.31 -1.71
CA PRO A 95 -48.37 7.01 -2.98
C PRO A 95 -49.35 8.18 -2.82
N ILE A 96 -48.93 9.38 -3.24
CA ILE A 96 -49.70 10.63 -3.17
C ILE A 96 -50.06 11.07 -4.58
N ARG A 97 -51.33 11.38 -4.82
CA ARG A 97 -51.76 11.94 -6.10
C ARG A 97 -51.60 13.45 -6.10
N CYS A 98 -50.60 13.94 -6.82
CA CYS A 98 -50.23 15.35 -6.88
C CYS A 98 -50.70 15.99 -8.19
N PRO A 99 -51.02 17.31 -8.22
CA PRO A 99 -51.21 18.03 -9.47
C PRO A 99 -49.98 17.93 -10.37
N THR A 100 -50.19 17.91 -11.69
CA THR A 100 -49.07 17.91 -12.64
C THR A 100 -48.38 19.27 -12.64
N PRO A 101 -47.08 19.38 -12.35
CA PRO A 101 -46.40 20.67 -12.25
C PRO A 101 -46.26 21.33 -13.63
N THR A 102 -46.46 22.65 -13.68
CA THR A 102 -46.25 23.47 -14.90
C THR A 102 -45.35 24.66 -14.59
N SER A 103 -44.74 25.29 -15.60
CA SER A 103 -43.88 26.46 -15.39
C SER A 103 -44.61 27.64 -14.75
N SER A 104 -45.93 27.77 -14.98
CA SER A 104 -46.79 28.80 -14.39
C SER A 104 -47.41 28.42 -13.04
N ALA A 105 -47.36 27.13 -12.67
CA ALA A 105 -47.90 26.62 -11.42
C ALA A 105 -47.02 25.47 -10.91
N PRO A 106 -45.88 25.78 -10.25
CA PRO A 106 -45.04 24.76 -9.62
C PRO A 106 -45.76 24.15 -8.42
N VAL A 107 -45.46 22.89 -8.13
CA VAL A 107 -45.94 22.22 -6.91
C VAL A 107 -44.78 22.19 -5.92
N GLU A 108 -44.91 23.00 -4.88
CA GLU A 108 -43.88 23.17 -3.85
C GLU A 108 -44.18 22.35 -2.59
N TYR A 109 -43.11 21.88 -1.94
CA TYR A 109 -43.19 21.07 -0.72
C TYR A 109 -41.95 21.22 0.17
N LYS A 110 -42.05 20.76 1.42
CA LYS A 110 -40.96 20.61 2.39
C LYS A 110 -41.15 19.37 3.26
N TYR A 111 -40.05 18.84 3.77
CA TYR A 111 -40.06 17.89 4.88
C TYR A 111 -39.98 18.62 6.23
N VAL A 112 -40.71 18.11 7.21
CA VAL A 112 -40.81 18.66 8.55
C VAL A 112 -40.61 17.55 9.57
N ARG A 113 -39.73 17.77 10.54
CA ARG A 113 -39.56 16.91 11.71
C ARG A 113 -40.44 17.42 12.84
N ILE A 114 -41.34 16.57 13.31
CA ILE A 114 -42.14 16.81 14.51
C ILE A 114 -41.47 16.06 15.65
N LYS A 115 -40.93 16.78 16.62
CA LYS A 115 -40.25 16.20 17.79
C LYS A 115 -41.24 15.58 18.77
N ALA A 116 -40.74 14.72 19.65
CA ALA A 116 -41.53 14.11 20.73
C ALA A 116 -42.26 15.15 21.62
N ASP A 117 -41.68 16.34 21.80
CA ASP A 117 -42.26 17.46 22.55
C ASP A 117 -43.24 18.33 21.73
N ARG A 118 -43.61 17.88 20.52
CA ARG A 118 -44.45 18.60 19.55
C ARG A 118 -43.81 19.85 18.96
N CYS A 119 -42.51 20.07 19.14
CA CYS A 119 -41.78 21.12 18.42
C CYS A 119 -41.65 20.77 16.93
N VAL A 120 -41.82 21.77 16.07
CA VAL A 120 -41.72 21.64 14.61
C VAL A 120 -40.36 22.15 14.16
N GLU A 121 -39.58 21.28 13.51
CA GLU A 121 -38.30 21.61 12.88
C GLU A 121 -38.44 21.44 11.36
N TRP A 122 -38.36 22.55 10.63
CA TRP A 122 -38.37 22.56 9.18
C TRP A 122 -37.01 22.14 8.64
N GLU A 123 -36.98 21.45 7.49
CA GLU A 123 -35.71 20.93 6.95
C GLU A 123 -34.65 22.02 6.70
N VAL A 124 -35.03 23.16 6.13
CA VAL A 124 -34.12 24.29 5.90
C VAL A 124 -34.85 25.63 6.02
N ASP A 125 -34.12 26.62 6.54
CA ASP A 125 -34.48 28.04 6.41
C ASP A 125 -34.12 28.51 4.99
N GLY A 126 -35.12 28.78 4.15
CA GLY A 126 -34.91 29.15 2.74
C GLY A 126 -35.97 28.59 1.79
N ALA A 127 -35.59 28.43 0.52
CA ALA A 127 -36.48 28.02 -0.57
C ALA A 127 -37.19 26.68 -0.31
N ASN A 128 -38.37 26.54 -0.91
CA ASN A 128 -39.13 25.28 -0.93
C ASN A 128 -38.54 24.31 -1.95
N ARG A 129 -38.74 23.00 -1.75
CA ARG A 129 -38.54 22.03 -2.82
C ARG A 129 -39.65 22.19 -3.84
N SER A 130 -39.39 21.82 -5.09
CA SER A 130 -40.39 21.86 -6.16
C SER A 130 -40.37 20.57 -6.96
N LEU A 131 -41.56 20.06 -7.29
CA LEU A 131 -41.68 18.92 -8.18
C LEU A 131 -41.12 19.25 -9.58
N PRO A 132 -40.34 18.35 -10.18
CA PRO A 132 -39.73 18.61 -11.48
C PRO A 132 -40.78 18.66 -12.59
N LEU A 133 -40.65 19.66 -13.48
CA LEU A 133 -41.50 19.81 -14.66
C LEU A 133 -41.49 18.56 -15.59
N ALA A 134 -40.41 17.78 -15.54
CA ALA A 134 -40.29 16.52 -16.28
C ALA A 134 -41.36 15.47 -15.91
N LEU A 135 -42.01 15.59 -14.75
CA LEU A 135 -43.15 14.73 -14.37
C LEU A 135 -44.33 14.86 -15.31
N ALA A 136 -44.53 16.02 -15.95
CA ALA A 136 -45.60 16.22 -16.92
C ALA A 136 -45.52 15.24 -18.10
N GLN A 137 -44.33 14.78 -18.46
CA GLN A 137 -44.11 13.80 -19.54
C GLN A 137 -44.42 12.36 -19.10
N HIS A 138 -44.62 12.13 -17.81
CA HIS A 138 -44.78 10.81 -17.19
C HIS A 138 -45.97 10.76 -16.23
N ALA A 139 -46.96 11.64 -16.38
CA ALA A 139 -48.05 11.80 -15.43
C ALA A 139 -48.87 10.53 -15.14
N ASN A 140 -48.88 9.58 -16.08
CA ASN A 140 -49.60 8.30 -15.95
C ASN A 140 -48.77 7.15 -15.34
N GLN A 141 -47.49 7.39 -15.00
CA GLN A 141 -46.61 6.39 -14.39
C GLN A 141 -46.39 6.74 -12.92
N PRO A 142 -46.58 5.81 -11.96
CA PRO A 142 -46.19 6.04 -10.57
C PRO A 142 -44.68 6.28 -10.46
N MET A 143 -44.32 7.32 -9.73
CA MET A 143 -42.95 7.80 -9.60
C MET A 143 -42.52 7.83 -8.14
N VAL A 144 -41.26 7.50 -7.89
CA VAL A 144 -40.57 7.77 -6.63
C VAL A 144 -39.75 9.04 -6.79
N ILE A 145 -39.84 9.96 -5.84
CA ILE A 145 -38.93 11.12 -5.71
C ILE A 145 -38.04 10.86 -4.49
N ASP A 146 -36.73 10.71 -4.71
CA ASP A 146 -35.75 10.54 -3.63
C ASP A 146 -34.99 11.86 -3.46
N ASP A 147 -35.28 12.52 -2.35
CA ASP A 147 -34.85 13.88 -2.02
C ASP A 147 -33.53 13.94 -1.25
N GLY A 148 -32.86 12.80 -1.05
CA GLY A 148 -31.56 12.74 -0.41
C GLY A 148 -31.65 12.85 1.11
N LEU A 149 -30.89 13.77 1.71
CA LEU A 149 -30.78 13.96 3.16
C LEU A 149 -31.73 15.06 3.66
N PHE A 150 -32.37 14.83 4.81
CA PHE A 150 -33.15 15.85 5.50
C PHE A 150 -32.27 17.06 5.84
N GLY A 151 -32.74 18.25 5.50
CA GLY A 151 -32.02 19.50 5.67
C GLY A 151 -31.00 19.83 4.58
N HIS A 152 -30.96 19.04 3.50
CA HIS A 152 -30.20 19.36 2.30
C HIS A 152 -31.13 19.34 1.09
N ILE A 153 -31.32 20.49 0.42
CA ILE A 153 -32.06 20.57 -0.85
C ILE A 153 -31.06 20.32 -2.00
N PRO A 154 -31.18 19.21 -2.74
CA PRO A 154 -30.29 18.93 -3.87
C PRO A 154 -30.46 19.95 -4.99
N THR A 155 -29.37 20.22 -5.73
CA THR A 155 -29.36 21.17 -6.85
C THR A 155 -30.19 20.73 -8.06
N GLY A 156 -30.64 19.47 -8.09
CA GLY A 156 -31.53 18.95 -9.12
C GLY A 156 -32.33 17.74 -8.63
N SER A 157 -33.52 17.56 -9.20
CA SER A 157 -34.44 16.49 -8.80
C SER A 157 -33.95 15.11 -9.22
N PHE A 158 -34.11 14.14 -8.32
CA PHE A 158 -33.90 12.73 -8.59
C PHE A 158 -35.20 11.97 -8.35
N GLY A 159 -35.64 11.23 -9.38
CA GLY A 159 -36.84 10.44 -9.30
C GLY A 159 -36.90 9.39 -10.39
N TYR A 160 -37.60 8.29 -10.14
CA TYR A 160 -37.60 7.12 -11.00
C TYR A 160 -38.93 6.36 -10.91
N PRO A 161 -39.29 5.55 -11.91
CA PRO A 161 -40.53 4.78 -11.87
C PRO A 161 -40.61 3.84 -10.67
N GLU A 162 -41.79 3.73 -10.07
CA GLU A 162 -42.04 2.75 -9.01
C GLU A 162 -41.82 1.32 -9.55
N GLY A 163 -41.09 0.50 -8.79
CA GLY A 163 -40.66 -0.85 -9.20
C GLY A 163 -39.31 -0.93 -9.93
N ALA A 164 -38.67 0.21 -10.27
CA ALA A 164 -37.29 0.19 -10.74
C ALA A 164 -36.35 -0.34 -9.64
N CYS A 165 -35.34 -1.14 -10.01
CA CYS A 165 -34.31 -1.60 -9.07
C CYS A 165 -33.25 -0.51 -8.89
N PRO A 166 -33.14 0.15 -7.71
CA PRO A 166 -32.19 1.25 -7.54
C PRO A 166 -30.73 0.78 -7.56
N ARG A 167 -30.47 -0.51 -7.29
CA ARG A 167 -29.12 -1.10 -7.28
C ARG A 167 -28.58 -1.38 -8.68
N CYS A 168 -29.44 -1.73 -9.63
CA CYS A 168 -29.09 -2.02 -11.03
C CYS A 168 -30.21 -1.52 -11.98
N PRO A 169 -30.36 -0.20 -12.12
CA PRO A 169 -31.46 0.42 -12.87
C PRO A 169 -31.32 0.29 -14.39
N GLY A 170 -30.13 -0.04 -14.89
CA GLY A 170 -29.84 -0.16 -16.31
C GLY A 170 -30.41 -1.43 -16.95
N PRO A 171 -30.58 -1.46 -18.28
CA PRO A 171 -31.02 -2.67 -18.97
C PRO A 171 -29.91 -3.74 -18.91
N MET A 172 -30.14 -4.79 -18.14
CA MET A 172 -29.18 -5.90 -18.01
C MET A 172 -29.15 -6.82 -19.23
N ALA A 173 -30.18 -6.78 -20.07
CA ALA A 173 -30.23 -7.46 -21.37
C ALA A 173 -29.98 -6.46 -22.50
N ILE A 174 -29.40 -6.94 -23.61
CA ILE A 174 -29.13 -6.11 -24.79
C ILE A 174 -30.45 -5.60 -25.39
N GLN A 175 -30.61 -4.28 -25.44
CA GLN A 175 -31.74 -3.62 -26.08
C GLN A 175 -31.40 -3.15 -27.49
N GLY A 176 -32.35 -3.28 -28.42
CA GLY A 176 -32.20 -2.84 -29.81
C GLY A 176 -31.39 -3.79 -30.70
N ALA A 177 -31.27 -5.06 -30.33
CA ALA A 177 -30.42 -6.02 -31.02
C ALA A 177 -30.94 -6.43 -32.41
N SER A 178 -30.18 -6.09 -33.45
CA SER A 178 -30.06 -6.92 -34.65
C SER A 178 -28.87 -7.87 -34.48
N ALA A 179 -28.82 -9.00 -35.20
CA ALA A 179 -27.70 -9.95 -35.08
C ALA A 179 -26.34 -9.33 -35.46
N SER A 180 -26.34 -8.27 -36.27
CA SER A 180 -25.15 -7.63 -36.84
C SER A 180 -24.75 -6.28 -36.22
N CYS A 181 -25.54 -5.74 -35.28
CA CYS A 181 -25.24 -4.43 -34.70
C CYS A 181 -24.12 -4.51 -33.65
N PRO A 182 -23.24 -3.49 -33.55
CA PRO A 182 -22.23 -3.44 -32.51
C PRO A 182 -22.88 -3.28 -31.13
N ARG A 183 -22.26 -3.85 -30.10
CA ARG A 183 -22.82 -3.91 -28.74
C ARG A 183 -22.00 -3.08 -27.76
N PHE A 184 -22.65 -2.13 -27.11
CA PHE A 184 -22.09 -1.22 -26.11
C PHE A 184 -22.53 -1.67 -24.73
N LEU A 185 -21.54 -2.06 -23.92
CA LEU A 185 -21.76 -2.50 -22.55
C LEU A 185 -21.10 -1.53 -21.57
N VAL A 186 -21.78 -1.24 -20.46
CA VAL A 186 -21.21 -0.51 -19.34
C VAL A 186 -21.11 -1.41 -18.12
N VAL A 187 -19.94 -1.39 -17.47
CA VAL A 187 -19.68 -2.04 -16.18
C VAL A 187 -19.12 -0.97 -15.25
N GLY A 188 -19.61 -0.90 -14.03
CA GLY A 188 -19.20 0.17 -13.13
C GLY A 188 -20.02 0.22 -11.85
N ASP A 189 -19.99 1.38 -11.21
CA ASP A 189 -20.67 1.63 -9.94
C ASP A 189 -21.97 2.43 -10.09
N ALA A 190 -22.44 3.03 -9.00
CA ALA A 190 -23.64 3.86 -8.96
C ALA A 190 -23.66 4.98 -10.01
N VAL A 191 -22.51 5.62 -10.27
CA VAL A 191 -22.45 6.71 -11.25
C VAL A 191 -22.58 6.15 -12.66
N ALA A 192 -21.94 5.02 -12.98
CA ALA A 192 -22.14 4.33 -14.25
C ALA A 192 -23.58 3.82 -14.43
N ALA A 193 -24.27 3.47 -13.33
CA ALA A 193 -25.68 3.11 -13.32
C ALA A 193 -26.63 4.31 -13.52
N GLY A 194 -26.13 5.54 -13.46
CA GLY A 194 -26.94 6.76 -13.59
C GLY A 194 -27.62 7.22 -12.31
N HIS A 195 -27.14 6.77 -11.14
CA HIS A 195 -27.69 7.16 -9.84
C HIS A 195 -27.70 8.69 -9.70
N GLN A 196 -28.77 9.22 -9.11
CA GLN A 196 -29.05 10.65 -8.94
C GLN A 196 -29.20 11.48 -10.23
N SER A 197 -29.29 10.82 -11.39
CA SER A 197 -29.89 11.42 -12.58
C SER A 197 -31.38 11.08 -12.66
N TRP A 198 -32.18 12.02 -13.18
CA TRP A 198 -33.60 11.80 -13.43
C TRP A 198 -33.83 10.48 -14.19
N ARG A 199 -34.65 9.60 -13.62
CA ARG A 199 -35.00 8.26 -14.11
C ARG A 199 -33.81 7.32 -14.33
N PHE A 200 -32.71 7.54 -13.62
CA PHE A 200 -31.42 6.86 -13.86
C PHE A 200 -30.86 7.08 -15.28
N GLU A 201 -31.33 8.11 -15.99
CA GLU A 201 -30.85 8.46 -17.34
C GLU A 201 -29.54 9.27 -17.24
N GLY A 202 -28.52 8.64 -16.67
CA GLY A 202 -27.18 9.19 -16.53
C GLY A 202 -26.38 9.21 -17.84
N TRP A 203 -25.07 9.48 -17.73
CA TRP A 203 -24.17 9.61 -18.90
C TRP A 203 -24.21 8.37 -19.80
N ALA A 204 -24.23 7.16 -19.23
CA ALA A 204 -24.22 5.90 -19.97
C ALA A 204 -25.48 5.71 -20.81
N ALA A 205 -26.65 5.94 -20.21
CA ALA A 205 -27.94 5.85 -20.89
C ALA A 205 -28.04 6.88 -22.03
N ARG A 206 -27.60 8.12 -21.79
CA ARG A 206 -27.61 9.18 -22.80
C ARG A 206 -26.62 8.90 -23.93
N LEU A 207 -25.42 8.41 -23.61
CA LEU A 207 -24.43 7.99 -24.60
C LEU A 207 -25.01 6.86 -25.47
N SER A 208 -25.72 5.90 -24.88
CA SER A 208 -26.36 4.82 -25.64
C SER A 208 -27.35 5.34 -26.68
N GLN A 209 -28.11 6.39 -26.37
CA GLN A 209 -29.04 7.02 -27.31
C GLN A 209 -28.28 7.66 -28.48
N VAL A 210 -27.19 8.38 -28.20
CA VAL A 210 -26.32 8.98 -29.21
C VAL A 210 -25.68 7.90 -30.11
N LEU A 211 -25.15 6.83 -29.51
CA LEU A 211 -24.51 5.74 -30.24
C LEU A 211 -25.50 4.94 -31.09
N ARG A 212 -26.72 4.73 -30.58
CA ARG A 212 -27.80 4.09 -31.35
C ARG A 212 -28.20 4.93 -32.56
N GLN A 213 -28.38 6.24 -32.38
CA GLN A 213 -28.74 7.13 -33.48
C GLN A 213 -27.62 7.25 -34.52
N ARG A 214 -26.36 7.28 -34.09
CA ARG A 214 -25.22 7.56 -34.97
C ARG A 214 -24.63 6.31 -35.63
N TYR A 215 -24.63 5.18 -34.93
CA TYR A 215 -23.90 3.97 -35.33
C TYR A 215 -24.70 2.67 -35.11
N ASP A 216 -25.98 2.75 -34.74
CA ASP A 216 -26.86 1.61 -34.51
C ASP A 216 -26.37 0.65 -33.41
N TYR A 217 -25.77 1.17 -32.34
CA TYR A 217 -25.38 0.32 -31.20
C TYR A 217 -26.60 -0.26 -30.45
N ALA A 218 -26.48 -1.52 -30.08
CA ALA A 218 -27.30 -2.11 -29.02
C ALA A 218 -26.64 -1.90 -27.65
N TYR A 219 -27.45 -1.79 -26.59
CA TYR A 219 -27.00 -1.32 -25.28
C TYR A 219 -27.40 -2.25 -24.14
N ALA A 220 -26.47 -2.46 -23.21
CA ALA A 220 -26.73 -2.99 -21.88
C ALA A 220 -25.87 -2.26 -20.83
N ASN A 221 -26.34 -2.24 -19.58
CA ASN A 221 -25.62 -1.65 -18.46
C ASN A 221 -25.70 -2.59 -17.26
N LEU A 222 -24.53 -3.11 -16.87
CA LEU A 222 -24.32 -4.03 -15.76
C LEU A 222 -23.71 -3.33 -14.54
N ALA A 223 -23.76 -2.00 -14.50
CA ALA A 223 -23.28 -1.25 -13.35
C ALA A 223 -24.13 -1.51 -12.11
N GLU A 224 -23.46 -1.60 -10.96
CA GLU A 224 -24.07 -1.95 -9.68
C GLU A 224 -23.69 -0.93 -8.62
N VAL A 225 -24.70 -0.43 -7.89
CA VAL A 225 -24.49 0.54 -6.81
C VAL A 225 -23.60 -0.07 -5.72
N GLY A 226 -22.48 0.61 -5.42
CA GLY A 226 -21.49 0.18 -4.42
C GLY A 226 -20.43 -0.80 -4.93
N ALA A 227 -20.44 -1.15 -6.21
CA ALA A 227 -19.45 -2.07 -6.76
C ALA A 227 -18.07 -1.41 -6.92
N SER A 228 -17.09 -1.90 -6.15
CA SER A 228 -15.68 -1.54 -6.34
C SER A 228 -15.08 -2.25 -7.57
N ALA A 229 -13.94 -1.76 -8.08
CA ALA A 229 -13.23 -2.40 -9.18
C ALA A 229 -12.90 -3.87 -8.87
N GLN A 230 -12.50 -4.17 -7.63
CA GLN A 230 -12.27 -5.53 -7.15
C GLN A 230 -13.56 -6.38 -7.20
N GLY A 231 -14.69 -5.84 -6.73
CA GLY A 231 -15.99 -6.53 -6.75
C GLY A 231 -16.45 -6.89 -8.16
N LEU A 232 -16.24 -5.98 -9.12
CA LEU A 232 -16.64 -6.16 -10.52
C LEU A 232 -15.91 -7.31 -11.21
N ARG A 233 -14.68 -7.63 -10.81
CA ARG A 233 -13.90 -8.74 -11.37
C ARG A 233 -14.53 -10.10 -11.10
N LYS A 234 -15.24 -10.24 -9.96
CA LYS A 234 -15.88 -11.49 -9.59
C LYS A 234 -17.01 -11.81 -10.56
N GLY A 235 -16.85 -12.90 -11.32
CA GLY A 235 -17.84 -13.32 -12.31
C GLY A 235 -17.89 -12.45 -13.58
N PHE A 236 -16.86 -11.63 -13.83
CA PHE A 236 -16.86 -10.67 -14.94
C PHE A 236 -17.00 -11.39 -16.28
N LYS A 237 -16.13 -12.37 -16.55
CA LYS A 237 -16.10 -13.08 -17.84
C LYS A 237 -17.43 -13.76 -18.13
N GLU A 238 -18.00 -14.42 -17.13
CA GLU A 238 -19.28 -15.13 -17.24
C GLU A 238 -20.42 -14.18 -17.57
N ARG A 239 -20.52 -13.02 -16.89
CA ARG A 239 -21.59 -12.05 -17.15
C ARG A 239 -21.42 -11.32 -18.48
N VAL A 240 -20.19 -10.94 -18.80
CA VAL A 240 -19.88 -10.08 -19.96
C VAL A 240 -19.86 -10.88 -21.26
N ALA A 241 -19.27 -12.07 -21.28
CA ALA A 241 -19.15 -12.88 -22.50
C ALA A 241 -20.52 -13.29 -23.07
N LEU A 242 -21.52 -13.52 -22.21
CA LEU A 242 -22.89 -13.85 -22.62
C LEU A 242 -23.54 -12.77 -23.49
N LEU A 243 -23.13 -11.51 -23.32
CA LEU A 243 -23.67 -10.37 -24.06
C LEU A 243 -22.92 -10.07 -25.35
N GLN A 244 -21.81 -10.78 -25.62
CA GLN A 244 -20.97 -10.63 -26.81
C GLN A 244 -20.69 -9.15 -27.19
N PRO A 245 -20.13 -8.34 -26.27
CA PRO A 245 -19.93 -6.92 -26.48
C PRO A 245 -18.89 -6.63 -27.58
N SER A 246 -19.08 -5.53 -28.29
CA SER A 246 -18.04 -4.94 -29.15
C SER A 246 -17.15 -3.97 -28.35
N VAL A 247 -17.78 -3.25 -27.41
CA VAL A 247 -17.14 -2.28 -26.51
C VAL A 247 -17.63 -2.52 -25.09
N VAL A 248 -16.71 -2.48 -24.13
CA VAL A 248 -17.04 -2.43 -22.70
C VAL A 248 -16.42 -1.17 -22.11
N VAL A 249 -17.26 -0.28 -21.56
CA VAL A 249 -16.80 0.87 -20.77
C VAL A 249 -16.78 0.47 -19.30
N ILE A 250 -15.63 0.62 -18.66
CA ILE A 250 -15.40 0.37 -17.23
C ILE A 250 -15.29 1.72 -16.51
N SER A 251 -16.20 2.02 -15.59
CA SER A 251 -16.22 3.31 -14.88
C SER A 251 -16.53 3.13 -13.40
N VAL A 252 -15.55 3.45 -12.54
CA VAL A 252 -15.62 3.26 -11.09
C VAL A 252 -14.98 4.46 -10.38
N GLY A 253 -15.59 4.95 -9.31
CA GLY A 253 -15.07 6.00 -8.45
C GLY A 253 -13.94 5.54 -7.53
N LEU A 254 -12.99 6.43 -7.26
CA LEU A 254 -11.82 6.12 -6.43
C LEU A 254 -12.16 6.00 -4.94
N ASP A 255 -13.19 6.70 -4.47
CA ASP A 255 -13.58 6.70 -3.04
C ASP A 255 -14.28 5.40 -2.60
N LEU A 256 -14.60 4.50 -3.52
CA LEU A 256 -15.06 3.14 -3.18
C LEU A 256 -13.97 2.30 -2.50
N GLN A 257 -12.74 2.80 -2.46
CA GLN A 257 -11.63 2.27 -1.67
C GLN A 257 -11.31 3.14 -0.44
N HIS A 258 -12.25 4.00 -0.03
CA HIS A 258 -12.16 4.86 1.16
C HIS A 258 -11.06 5.92 1.10
N LEU A 259 -10.72 6.44 -0.08
CA LEU A 259 -9.67 7.46 -0.23
C LEU A 259 -9.94 8.71 0.63
N ALA A 260 -11.21 9.11 0.78
CA ALA A 260 -11.62 10.26 1.58
C ALA A 260 -11.35 10.05 3.08
N THR A 261 -11.43 8.82 3.59
CA THR A 261 -11.38 8.51 5.03
C THR A 261 -10.15 7.73 5.46
N CYS A 262 -9.36 7.18 4.53
CA CYS A 262 -8.16 6.43 4.86
C CYS A 262 -7.04 7.32 5.45
N PRO A 263 -6.17 6.75 6.31
CA PRO A 263 -5.03 7.47 6.88
C PRO A 263 -4.08 8.01 5.80
N GLU A 264 -3.42 9.14 6.05
CA GLU A 264 -2.56 9.82 5.07
C GLU A 264 -1.48 8.90 4.48
N TRP A 265 -0.88 8.06 5.33
CA TRP A 265 0.17 7.13 4.93
C TRP A 265 -0.29 6.01 3.99
N ASP A 266 -1.60 5.74 3.87
CA ASP A 266 -2.14 4.64 3.05
C ASP A 266 -2.74 5.11 1.71
N ARG A 267 -2.97 6.42 1.53
CA ARG A 267 -3.67 6.97 0.34
C ARG A 267 -3.03 6.60 -1.00
N HIS A 268 -1.69 6.57 -1.04
CA HIS A 268 -0.96 6.18 -2.25
C HIS A 268 -1.15 4.69 -2.58
N ASN A 269 -1.21 3.84 -1.55
CA ASN A 269 -1.43 2.41 -1.70
C ASN A 269 -2.84 2.13 -2.24
N VAL A 270 -3.86 2.83 -1.71
CA VAL A 270 -5.23 2.81 -2.25
C VAL A 270 -5.25 3.13 -3.75
N CYS A 271 -4.59 4.21 -4.18
CA CYS A 271 -4.56 4.57 -5.60
C CYS A 271 -3.85 3.51 -6.48
N LYS A 272 -2.76 2.91 -5.97
CA LYS A 272 -2.06 1.82 -6.65
C LYS A 272 -2.96 0.59 -6.79
N GLN A 273 -3.67 0.20 -5.73
CA GLN A 273 -4.58 -0.94 -5.75
C GLN A 273 -5.72 -0.71 -6.74
N PHE A 274 -6.32 0.48 -6.75
CA PHE A 274 -7.32 0.87 -7.75
C PHE A 274 -6.83 0.67 -9.19
N LEU A 275 -5.63 1.18 -9.52
CA LEU A 275 -5.05 1.02 -10.86
C LEU A 275 -4.82 -0.46 -11.20
N ALA A 276 -4.34 -1.27 -10.26
CA ALA A 276 -4.14 -2.71 -10.48
C ALA A 276 -5.47 -3.45 -10.76
N GLU A 277 -6.54 -3.09 -10.05
CA GLU A 277 -7.85 -3.72 -10.25
C GLU A 277 -8.50 -3.32 -11.58
N MET A 278 -8.43 -2.02 -11.92
CA MET A 278 -8.91 -1.50 -13.19
C MET A 278 -8.14 -2.12 -14.38
N GLU A 279 -6.82 -2.32 -14.24
CA GLU A 279 -6.01 -2.98 -15.27
C GLU A 279 -6.47 -4.44 -15.49
N GLY A 280 -6.80 -5.15 -14.42
CA GLY A 280 -7.36 -6.49 -14.51
C GLY A 280 -8.70 -6.56 -15.25
N LEU A 281 -9.58 -5.58 -15.08
CA LEU A 281 -10.85 -5.49 -15.82
C LEU A 281 -10.61 -5.21 -17.31
N VAL A 282 -9.63 -4.36 -17.64
CA VAL A 282 -9.20 -4.10 -19.03
C VAL A 282 -8.71 -5.39 -19.68
N GLU A 283 -7.89 -6.18 -19.00
CA GLU A 283 -7.44 -7.48 -19.49
C GLU A 283 -8.60 -8.44 -19.76
N MET A 284 -9.49 -8.61 -18.78
CA MET A 284 -10.65 -9.50 -18.92
C MET A 284 -11.55 -9.08 -20.10
N THR A 285 -11.63 -7.78 -20.39
CA THR A 285 -12.38 -7.26 -21.54
C THR A 285 -11.75 -7.65 -22.87
N TRP A 286 -10.42 -7.56 -22.99
CA TRP A 286 -9.73 -8.04 -24.19
C TRP A 286 -9.92 -9.55 -24.40
N GLU A 287 -9.89 -10.33 -23.32
CA GLU A 287 -10.04 -11.80 -23.38
C GLU A 287 -11.44 -12.25 -23.83
N VAL A 288 -12.50 -11.48 -23.52
CA VAL A 288 -13.86 -11.74 -24.04
C VAL A 288 -14.05 -11.23 -25.47
N GLY A 289 -13.02 -10.66 -26.09
CA GLY A 289 -13.05 -10.20 -27.48
C GLY A 289 -13.75 -8.86 -27.67
N ALA A 290 -13.63 -7.94 -26.72
CA ALA A 290 -14.21 -6.60 -26.79
C ALA A 290 -13.14 -5.51 -26.59
N LEU A 291 -13.42 -4.29 -27.06
CA LEU A 291 -12.58 -3.13 -26.81
C LEU A 291 -12.86 -2.56 -25.40
N PRO A 292 -11.90 -2.59 -24.46
CA PRO A 292 -12.02 -1.86 -23.22
C PRO A 292 -11.89 -0.37 -23.45
N MET A 293 -12.74 0.38 -22.78
CA MET A 293 -12.65 1.83 -22.60
C MET A 293 -12.79 2.14 -21.11
N VAL A 294 -12.09 3.15 -20.62
CA VAL A 294 -12.05 3.44 -19.17
C VAL A 294 -12.60 4.83 -18.89
N GLY A 295 -13.58 4.92 -18.00
CA GLY A 295 -13.99 6.18 -17.40
C GLY A 295 -13.01 6.59 -16.31
N VAL A 296 -12.57 7.85 -16.34
CA VAL A 296 -11.68 8.37 -15.28
C VAL A 296 -12.45 8.49 -13.96
N PRO A 297 -11.78 8.31 -12.80
CA PRO A 297 -12.39 8.59 -11.52
C PRO A 297 -12.87 10.05 -11.46
N TYR A 298 -13.96 10.28 -10.76
CA TYR A 298 -14.65 11.56 -10.69
C TYR A 298 -14.49 12.21 -9.30
N PRO A 299 -14.86 13.50 -9.17
CA PRO A 299 -14.74 14.24 -7.91
C PRO A 299 -15.52 13.64 -6.74
N HIS A 300 -15.17 14.06 -5.52
CA HIS A 300 -15.93 13.76 -4.30
C HIS A 300 -15.89 14.97 -3.36
N ALA A 301 -17.01 15.35 -2.74
CA ALA A 301 -17.08 16.58 -1.94
C ALA A 301 -16.20 16.54 -0.68
N ALA A 302 -15.85 15.34 -0.19
CA ALA A 302 -14.94 15.16 0.94
C ALA A 302 -13.44 15.18 0.56
N PHE A 303 -13.09 15.30 -0.73
CA PHE A 303 -11.68 15.37 -1.13
C PHE A 303 -11.07 16.74 -0.78
N GLY A 304 -9.83 16.69 -0.29
CA GLY A 304 -8.98 17.85 -0.08
C GLY A 304 -7.91 17.98 -1.17
N LYS A 305 -7.00 18.95 -0.99
CA LYS A 305 -5.92 19.24 -1.95
C LYS A 305 -5.04 18.03 -2.27
N GLU A 306 -4.73 17.22 -1.28
CA GLU A 306 -3.88 16.04 -1.45
C GLU A 306 -4.60 14.95 -2.26
N GLN A 307 -5.84 14.58 -1.88
CA GLN A 307 -6.65 13.65 -2.65
C GLN A 307 -6.86 14.13 -4.08
N ALA A 308 -6.99 15.44 -4.31
CA ALA A 308 -7.08 16.01 -5.65
C ALA A 308 -5.82 15.79 -6.49
N VAL A 309 -4.63 15.86 -5.87
CA VAL A 309 -3.37 15.51 -6.54
C VAL A 309 -3.35 14.03 -6.91
N LEU A 310 -3.71 13.15 -5.96
CA LEU A 310 -3.76 11.71 -6.19
C LEU A 310 -4.80 11.31 -7.25
N LEU A 311 -5.97 11.96 -7.26
CA LEU A 311 -7.02 11.77 -8.24
C LEU A 311 -6.53 12.12 -9.66
N ARG A 312 -5.81 13.26 -9.80
CA ARG A 312 -5.20 13.65 -11.09
C ARG A 312 -4.08 12.69 -11.50
N GLN A 313 -3.20 12.29 -10.58
CA GLN A 313 -2.15 11.31 -10.87
C GLN A 313 -2.73 9.95 -11.31
N THR A 314 -3.83 9.53 -10.70
CA THR A 314 -4.58 8.32 -11.08
C THR A 314 -5.17 8.46 -12.48
N ARG A 315 -5.84 9.57 -12.78
CA ARG A 315 -6.33 9.90 -14.14
C ARG A 315 -5.19 9.88 -15.16
N ASP A 316 -4.09 10.55 -14.87
CA ASP A 316 -2.96 10.67 -15.79
C ASP A 316 -2.31 9.31 -16.05
N SER A 317 -2.29 8.42 -15.05
CA SER A 317 -1.91 7.01 -15.24
C SER A 317 -2.85 6.27 -16.19
N LEU A 318 -4.17 6.42 -16.04
CA LEU A 318 -5.16 5.77 -16.91
C LEU A 318 -5.03 6.22 -18.38
N ARG A 319 -4.76 7.52 -18.61
CA ARG A 319 -4.54 8.09 -19.95
C ARG A 319 -3.39 7.40 -20.71
N GLN A 320 -2.45 6.80 -19.99
CA GLN A 320 -1.26 6.18 -20.58
C GLN A 320 -1.42 4.67 -20.85
N TRP A 321 -2.59 4.09 -20.56
CA TRP A 321 -2.86 2.67 -20.80
C TRP A 321 -3.08 2.32 -22.28
N GLY A 322 -3.26 3.34 -23.14
CA GLY A 322 -3.48 3.20 -24.58
C GLY A 322 -4.80 2.51 -24.96
N VAL A 323 -5.73 2.42 -24.01
CA VAL A 323 -7.16 2.21 -24.28
C VAL A 323 -7.86 3.58 -24.34
N PRO A 324 -8.99 3.73 -25.05
CA PRO A 324 -9.74 4.98 -25.02
C PRO A 324 -10.16 5.32 -23.59
N VAL A 325 -9.93 6.57 -23.19
CA VAL A 325 -10.27 7.08 -21.86
C VAL A 325 -11.37 8.13 -22.00
N LEU A 326 -12.46 7.92 -21.28
CA LEU A 326 -13.55 8.88 -21.17
C LEU A 326 -13.19 9.85 -20.05
N ASP A 327 -12.70 11.03 -20.45
CA ASP A 327 -12.13 11.99 -19.51
C ASP A 327 -13.05 13.17 -19.26
N TRP A 328 -13.64 13.18 -18.07
CA TRP A 328 -14.56 14.22 -17.61
C TRP A 328 -14.05 14.91 -16.34
N LEU A 329 -12.88 14.54 -15.79
CA LEU A 329 -12.50 14.96 -14.44
C LEU A 329 -12.41 16.50 -14.33
N ASP A 330 -11.72 17.14 -15.28
CA ASP A 330 -11.56 18.60 -15.25
C ASP A 330 -12.90 19.32 -15.48
N ALA A 331 -13.77 18.76 -16.32
CA ALA A 331 -15.08 19.31 -16.63
C ALA A 331 -16.07 19.25 -15.45
N LEU A 332 -15.80 18.36 -14.48
CA LEU A 332 -16.61 18.14 -13.28
C LEU A 332 -16.02 18.76 -12.01
N SER A 333 -14.75 19.15 -12.03
CA SER A 333 -14.02 19.57 -10.83
C SER A 333 -14.27 21.04 -10.51
N ALA A 334 -14.40 21.36 -9.22
CA ALA A 334 -14.44 22.73 -8.74
C ALA A 334 -13.14 23.48 -9.08
N PRO A 335 -13.23 24.79 -9.39
CA PRO A 335 -12.04 25.63 -9.51
C PRO A 335 -11.28 25.68 -8.18
N GLY A 336 -9.95 25.81 -8.24
CA GLY A 336 -9.09 25.89 -7.04
C GLY A 336 -8.49 24.57 -6.55
N GLY A 337 -8.77 23.45 -7.24
CA GLY A 337 -7.98 22.21 -7.11
C GLY A 337 -8.28 21.35 -5.87
N SER A 338 -9.46 21.48 -5.26
CA SER A 338 -9.91 20.71 -4.09
C SER A 338 -10.27 19.25 -4.38
N GLY A 339 -10.48 18.87 -5.65
CA GLY A 339 -10.96 17.52 -6.00
C GLY A 339 -12.44 17.30 -5.75
N ALA A 340 -13.17 18.35 -5.36
CA ALA A 340 -14.61 18.38 -5.18
C ALA A 340 -15.35 18.68 -6.50
N TRP A 341 -16.65 18.41 -6.51
CA TRP A 341 -17.54 18.73 -7.63
C TRP A 341 -17.66 20.23 -7.88
N ALA A 342 -17.72 20.64 -9.15
CA ALA A 342 -18.09 22.00 -9.51
C ALA A 342 -19.54 22.29 -9.10
N GLU A 343 -19.81 23.57 -8.85
CA GLU A 343 -21.12 24.03 -8.38
C GLU A 343 -22.26 23.57 -9.31
N GLY A 344 -23.32 23.02 -8.71
CA GLY A 344 -24.51 22.51 -9.43
C GLY A 344 -24.34 21.17 -10.14
N LEU A 345 -23.14 20.57 -10.14
CA LEU A 345 -22.89 19.30 -10.83
C LEU A 345 -23.08 18.06 -9.94
N SER A 346 -23.22 18.21 -8.63
CA SER A 346 -23.48 17.12 -7.69
C SER A 346 -24.88 17.19 -7.08
N HIS A 347 -25.47 16.03 -6.82
CA HIS A 347 -26.72 15.92 -6.07
C HIS A 347 -26.45 15.59 -4.60
N ASP A 348 -25.41 14.81 -4.32
CA ASP A 348 -24.88 14.57 -2.97
C ASP A 348 -23.33 14.63 -2.97
N PRO A 349 -22.64 14.39 -1.84
CA PRO A 349 -21.18 14.39 -1.79
C PRO A 349 -20.47 13.46 -2.78
N ALA A 350 -21.08 12.35 -3.16
CA ALA A 350 -20.47 11.25 -3.90
C ALA A 350 -20.97 11.09 -5.34
N HIS A 351 -22.13 11.67 -5.69
CA HIS A 351 -22.80 11.41 -6.95
C HIS A 351 -23.13 12.71 -7.72
N PRO A 352 -22.97 12.68 -9.06
CA PRO A 352 -23.34 13.80 -9.91
C PRO A 352 -24.86 13.94 -10.03
N SER A 353 -25.31 15.19 -10.19
CA SER A 353 -26.69 15.51 -10.56
C SER A 353 -26.95 15.19 -12.03
N THR A 354 -28.20 15.34 -12.49
CA THR A 354 -28.53 15.26 -13.93
C THR A 354 -27.68 16.22 -14.78
N ALA A 355 -27.32 17.39 -14.26
CA ALA A 355 -26.41 18.31 -14.96
C ALA A 355 -24.97 17.77 -14.99
N GLY A 356 -24.48 17.18 -13.90
CA GLY A 356 -23.17 16.52 -13.86
C GLY A 356 -23.07 15.35 -14.84
N HIS A 357 -24.08 14.48 -14.90
CA HIS A 357 -24.16 13.39 -15.89
C HIS A 357 -24.19 13.90 -17.34
N ARG A 358 -24.87 15.03 -17.60
CA ARG A 358 -24.85 15.67 -18.92
C ARG A 358 -23.45 16.20 -19.26
N ARG A 359 -22.76 16.82 -18.29
CA ARG A 359 -21.39 17.30 -18.46
C ARG A 359 -20.41 16.15 -18.74
N MET A 360 -20.59 15.00 -18.09
CA MET A 360 -19.83 13.79 -18.41
C MET A 360 -20.02 13.41 -19.88
N LEU A 361 -21.26 13.32 -20.37
CA LEU A 361 -21.55 13.03 -21.77
C LEU A 361 -20.91 14.05 -22.74
N GLU A 362 -21.01 15.33 -22.43
CA GLU A 362 -20.42 16.41 -23.24
C GLU A 362 -18.88 16.30 -23.36
N SER A 363 -18.24 15.62 -22.40
CA SER A 363 -16.79 15.41 -22.37
C SER A 363 -16.36 14.13 -23.12
N ILE A 364 -17.30 13.29 -23.56
CA ILE A 364 -17.01 12.02 -24.22
C ILE A 364 -16.77 12.24 -25.71
N ASP A 365 -15.60 11.81 -26.21
CA ASP A 365 -15.37 11.70 -27.65
C ASP A 365 -16.16 10.53 -28.24
N VAL A 366 -17.32 10.84 -28.80
CA VAL A 366 -18.21 9.86 -29.45
C VAL A 366 -17.55 9.19 -30.68
N ALA A 367 -16.53 9.80 -31.30
CA ALA A 367 -15.82 9.19 -32.43
C ALA A 367 -15.04 7.93 -32.03
N ALA A 368 -14.63 7.81 -30.76
CA ALA A 368 -13.95 6.63 -30.23
C ALA A 368 -14.79 5.33 -30.34
N PHE A 369 -16.10 5.46 -30.52
CA PHE A 369 -17.04 4.35 -30.66
C PHE A 369 -17.38 3.99 -32.12
N GLU A 370 -16.71 4.58 -33.11
CA GLU A 370 -16.98 4.25 -34.51
C GLU A 370 -16.74 2.74 -34.78
N PRO A 371 -17.72 1.99 -35.33
CA PRO A 371 -17.66 0.52 -35.38
C PRO A 371 -16.47 -0.04 -36.16
N LYS A 372 -16.06 0.61 -37.27
CA LYS A 372 -14.96 0.14 -38.12
C LYS A 372 -13.62 0.15 -37.37
N PRO A 373 -13.16 1.29 -36.79
CA PRO A 373 -11.97 1.31 -35.93
C PRO A 373 -12.05 0.33 -34.75
N VAL A 374 -13.21 0.25 -34.06
CA VAL A 374 -13.41 -0.68 -32.94
C VAL A 374 -13.18 -2.12 -33.38
N HIS A 375 -13.85 -2.57 -34.44
CA HIS A 375 -13.71 -3.93 -34.95
C HIS A 375 -12.28 -4.25 -35.40
N ALA A 376 -11.60 -3.31 -36.04
CA ALA A 376 -10.20 -3.49 -36.45
C ALA A 376 -9.27 -3.69 -35.23
N ARG A 377 -9.45 -2.89 -34.16
CA ARG A 377 -8.66 -3.03 -32.92
C ARG A 377 -8.93 -4.36 -32.23
N VAL A 378 -10.20 -4.75 -32.09
CA VAL A 378 -10.60 -6.01 -31.47
C VAL A 378 -10.07 -7.21 -32.25
N ALA A 379 -10.19 -7.20 -33.58
CA ALA A 379 -9.69 -8.27 -34.43
C ALA A 379 -8.17 -8.44 -34.30
N LYS A 380 -7.42 -7.32 -34.35
CA LYS A 380 -5.96 -7.33 -34.16
C LYS A 380 -5.58 -7.88 -32.78
N ALA A 381 -6.16 -7.34 -31.71
CA ALA A 381 -5.89 -7.79 -30.34
C ALA A 381 -6.21 -9.28 -30.15
N THR A 382 -7.35 -9.73 -30.67
CA THR A 382 -7.78 -11.14 -30.57
C THR A 382 -6.84 -12.07 -31.33
N GLN A 383 -6.37 -11.67 -32.51
CA GLN A 383 -5.40 -12.44 -33.28
C GLN A 383 -4.07 -12.56 -32.52
N GLU A 384 -3.55 -11.46 -31.98
CA GLU A 384 -2.29 -11.42 -31.22
C GLU A 384 -2.37 -12.25 -29.94
N LEU A 385 -3.47 -12.13 -29.19
CA LEU A 385 -3.71 -12.90 -27.96
C LEU A 385 -3.89 -14.39 -28.22
N ARG A 386 -4.37 -14.80 -29.41
CA ARG A 386 -4.56 -16.21 -29.78
C ARG A 386 -3.34 -16.87 -30.40
N SER A 387 -2.54 -16.14 -31.18
CA SER A 387 -1.43 -16.72 -31.94
C SER A 387 -0.36 -17.35 -31.02
N GLY A 388 -0.10 -16.72 -29.86
CA GLY A 388 1.00 -17.12 -28.97
C GLY A 388 2.39 -16.99 -29.61
N GLU A 389 2.49 -16.39 -30.80
CA GLU A 389 3.73 -16.26 -31.55
C GLU A 389 4.55 -15.06 -31.07
N PRO A 390 5.90 -15.13 -31.13
CA PRO A 390 6.76 -13.97 -30.92
C PRO A 390 6.57 -12.90 -31.98
N HIS A 391 6.18 -11.69 -31.56
CA HIS A 391 6.15 -10.50 -32.40
C HIS A 391 7.49 -9.76 -32.28
N LEU A 392 8.27 -9.73 -33.36
CA LEU A 392 9.56 -9.03 -33.41
C LEU A 392 9.33 -7.51 -33.26
N CYS A 393 9.92 -6.91 -32.23
CA CYS A 393 9.84 -5.48 -31.92
C CYS A 393 11.09 -4.75 -32.44
N PHE A 394 12.26 -5.36 -32.27
CA PHE A 394 13.54 -4.74 -32.62
C PHE A 394 14.54 -5.79 -33.11
N LYS A 395 15.39 -5.38 -34.06
CA LYS A 395 16.54 -6.15 -34.55
C LYS A 395 17.64 -5.19 -34.98
N ASP A 396 18.86 -5.42 -34.50
CA ASP A 396 20.02 -4.58 -34.82
C ASP A 396 20.79 -5.03 -36.09
N GLY A 397 20.44 -6.20 -36.63
CA GLY A 397 21.12 -6.82 -37.78
C GLY A 397 22.41 -7.59 -37.45
N ASN A 398 22.97 -7.42 -36.25
CA ASN A 398 24.20 -8.08 -35.79
C ASN A 398 23.93 -9.30 -34.90
N GLY A 399 22.66 -9.56 -34.58
CA GLY A 399 22.23 -10.72 -33.80
C GLY A 399 21.60 -10.38 -32.47
N PHE A 400 21.31 -9.10 -32.19
CA PHE A 400 20.49 -8.67 -31.07
C PHE A 400 19.05 -8.42 -31.54
N GLU A 401 18.10 -9.13 -30.94
CA GLU A 401 16.68 -9.09 -31.29
C GLU A 401 15.85 -8.99 -30.01
N VAL A 402 14.80 -8.17 -30.06
CA VAL A 402 13.77 -8.14 -29.02
C VAL A 402 12.42 -8.44 -29.65
N ALA A 403 11.72 -9.43 -29.10
CA ALA A 403 10.36 -9.78 -29.47
C ALA A 403 9.48 -9.82 -28.22
N TYR A 404 8.16 -9.82 -28.41
CA TYR A 404 7.20 -9.97 -27.33
C TYR A 404 6.14 -11.02 -27.67
N VAL A 405 5.66 -11.74 -26.65
CA VAL A 405 4.62 -12.75 -26.74
C VAL A 405 3.42 -12.32 -25.89
N ALA A 406 2.37 -11.82 -26.53
CA ALA A 406 1.21 -11.22 -25.87
C ALA A 406 0.44 -12.17 -24.98
N ALA A 407 0.13 -13.36 -25.51
CA ALA A 407 -0.57 -14.39 -24.76
C ALA A 407 0.13 -14.78 -23.45
N LYS A 408 1.46 -14.61 -23.38
CA LYS A 408 2.29 -15.01 -22.23
C LYS A 408 2.81 -13.84 -21.41
N LYS A 409 2.53 -12.59 -21.80
CA LYS A 409 3.08 -11.38 -21.16
C LYS A 409 4.61 -11.41 -21.05
N GLN A 410 5.27 -11.85 -22.11
CA GLN A 410 6.71 -12.14 -22.13
C GLN A 410 7.47 -11.28 -23.13
N LEU A 411 8.62 -10.75 -22.72
CA LEU A 411 9.66 -10.26 -23.63
C LEU A 411 10.65 -11.39 -23.91
N LEU A 412 11.06 -11.52 -25.16
CA LEU A 412 12.12 -12.40 -25.61
C LEU A 412 13.28 -11.53 -26.10
N VAL A 413 14.38 -11.54 -25.36
CA VAL A 413 15.58 -10.75 -25.68
C VAL A 413 16.66 -11.73 -26.11
N THR A 414 16.95 -11.78 -27.41
CA THR A 414 17.91 -12.70 -28.01
C THR A 414 19.20 -11.96 -28.31
N ASN A 415 20.30 -12.40 -27.72
CA ASN A 415 21.64 -11.90 -27.99
C ASN A 415 22.51 -13.03 -28.57
N ARG A 416 22.60 -13.13 -29.89
CA ARG A 416 23.45 -14.10 -30.60
C ARG A 416 24.89 -13.63 -30.79
N THR A 417 25.22 -12.44 -30.28
CA THR A 417 26.56 -11.88 -30.42
C THR A 417 27.53 -12.49 -29.41
N ARG A 418 28.81 -12.14 -29.53
CA ARG A 418 29.86 -12.53 -28.57
C ARG A 418 29.96 -11.59 -27.37
N ASN A 419 29.23 -10.47 -27.37
CA ASN A 419 29.35 -9.42 -26.38
C ASN A 419 28.07 -9.34 -25.53
N GLU A 420 28.21 -8.91 -24.27
CA GLU A 420 27.05 -8.52 -23.46
C GLU A 420 26.42 -7.24 -24.03
N TYR A 421 25.09 -7.17 -23.98
CA TYR A 421 24.35 -5.97 -24.36
C TYR A 421 23.71 -5.33 -23.12
N GLN A 422 23.67 -4.00 -23.10
CA GLN A 422 22.90 -3.24 -22.12
C GLN A 422 21.58 -2.80 -22.75
N LEU A 423 20.48 -3.35 -22.26
CA LEU A 423 19.14 -2.91 -22.59
C LEU A 423 18.79 -1.72 -21.67
N ASN A 424 18.77 -0.50 -22.22
CA ASN A 424 18.44 0.72 -21.48
C ASN A 424 17.76 1.77 -22.37
N GLY A 425 17.29 2.86 -21.75
CA GLY A 425 16.56 3.93 -22.43
C GLY A 425 17.41 4.85 -23.32
N ALA A 426 18.74 4.73 -23.32
CA ALA A 426 19.64 5.56 -24.12
C ALA A 426 19.73 5.10 -25.58
N TRP A 427 19.28 3.89 -25.90
CA TRP A 427 19.29 3.37 -27.27
C TRP A 427 18.07 3.85 -28.06
N ASP A 428 18.24 4.93 -28.83
CA ASP A 428 17.13 5.60 -29.54
C ASP A 428 16.33 4.67 -30.46
N ALA A 429 17.01 3.85 -31.28
CA ALA A 429 16.33 2.94 -32.20
C ALA A 429 15.47 1.89 -31.47
N LEU A 430 16.01 1.29 -30.40
CA LEU A 430 15.29 0.36 -29.53
C LEU A 430 14.09 1.05 -28.88
N ARG A 431 14.30 2.25 -28.31
CA ARG A 431 13.23 3.03 -27.67
C ARG A 431 12.10 3.33 -28.67
N SER A 432 12.44 3.76 -29.88
CA SER A 432 11.46 4.02 -30.95
C SER A 432 10.70 2.76 -31.35
N SER A 433 11.38 1.61 -31.43
CA SER A 433 10.74 0.30 -31.68
C SER A 433 9.72 -0.07 -30.60
N PHE A 434 10.11 0.01 -29.32
CA PHE A 434 9.19 -0.28 -28.20
C PHE A 434 7.99 0.68 -28.19
N GLN A 435 8.22 1.97 -28.44
CA GLN A 435 7.16 2.97 -28.55
C GLN A 435 6.24 2.74 -29.75
N ALA A 436 6.77 2.26 -30.88
CA ALA A 436 5.96 1.86 -32.04
C ALA A 436 5.09 0.64 -31.70
N ALA A 437 5.68 -0.40 -31.13
CA ALA A 437 4.95 -1.59 -30.67
C ALA A 437 3.85 -1.25 -29.65
N ARG A 438 4.16 -0.36 -28.68
CA ARG A 438 3.18 0.14 -27.70
C ARG A 438 2.06 0.95 -28.37
N ARG A 439 2.36 1.81 -29.34
CA ARG A 439 1.32 2.58 -30.09
C ARG A 439 0.41 1.66 -30.90
N GLU A 440 0.99 0.65 -31.52
CA GLU A 440 0.27 -0.28 -32.39
C GLU A 440 -0.58 -1.29 -31.63
N ALA A 441 -0.14 -1.68 -30.43
CA ALA A 441 -0.81 -2.63 -29.57
C ALA A 441 -0.55 -2.29 -28.09
N PRO A 442 -1.31 -1.32 -27.52
CA PRO A 442 -1.09 -0.88 -26.15
C PRO A 442 -1.36 -1.93 -25.07
N TRP A 443 -2.01 -3.03 -25.41
CA TRP A 443 -2.23 -4.17 -24.50
C TRP A 443 -1.05 -5.15 -24.47
N ILE A 444 -0.13 -5.07 -25.45
CA ILE A 444 1.01 -5.97 -25.61
C ILE A 444 2.08 -5.63 -24.58
N LEU A 445 2.86 -4.56 -24.75
CA LEU A 445 3.98 -4.24 -23.86
C LEU A 445 3.49 -3.50 -22.62
N LYS A 446 3.29 -4.20 -21.51
CA LYS A 446 2.83 -3.59 -20.25
C LYS A 446 3.91 -2.69 -19.65
N ARG A 447 3.46 -1.69 -18.90
CA ARG A 447 4.34 -0.98 -17.96
C ARG A 447 4.66 -1.90 -16.78
N GLY A 448 5.79 -1.68 -16.13
CA GLY A 448 6.15 -2.42 -14.91
C GLY A 448 7.38 -3.30 -15.10
N LEU A 449 7.63 -4.13 -14.10
CA LEU A 449 8.84 -4.94 -14.03
C LEU A 449 8.69 -6.24 -14.83
N TYR A 450 9.65 -6.49 -15.72
CA TYR A 450 9.82 -7.76 -16.41
C TYR A 450 11.06 -8.46 -15.87
N VAL A 451 10.91 -9.72 -15.43
CA VAL A 451 11.98 -10.48 -14.76
C VAL A 451 12.16 -11.84 -15.43
N SER A 452 13.41 -12.29 -15.56
CA SER A 452 13.72 -13.65 -15.96
C SER A 452 13.19 -14.64 -14.92
N PRO A 453 12.41 -15.66 -15.31
CA PRO A 453 11.98 -16.69 -14.38
C PRO A 453 13.16 -17.31 -13.62
N PRO A 454 13.02 -17.63 -12.33
CA PRO A 454 14.13 -18.12 -11.50
C PRO A 454 14.66 -19.50 -11.92
N ASP A 455 13.89 -20.26 -12.68
CA ASP A 455 14.25 -21.55 -13.28
C ASP A 455 14.89 -21.41 -14.67
N GLN A 456 14.98 -20.18 -15.22
CA GLN A 456 15.66 -19.95 -16.48
C GLN A 456 17.18 -20.08 -16.30
N ASP A 457 17.77 -21.05 -16.98
CA ASP A 457 19.23 -21.24 -17.00
C ASP A 457 19.88 -20.18 -17.92
N LEU A 458 20.51 -19.19 -17.30
CA LEU A 458 21.22 -18.11 -17.98
C LEU A 458 22.72 -18.22 -17.73
N PRO A 459 23.58 -17.82 -18.70
CA PRO A 459 25.02 -17.84 -18.53
C PRO A 459 25.47 -17.17 -17.22
N GLY A 460 26.32 -17.87 -16.47
CA GLY A 460 26.81 -17.39 -15.17
C GLY A 460 25.74 -17.28 -14.08
N GLY A 461 24.56 -17.89 -14.25
CA GLY A 461 23.45 -17.76 -13.31
C GLY A 461 22.86 -16.34 -13.25
N ALA A 462 23.00 -15.56 -14.33
CA ALA A 462 22.50 -14.18 -14.36
C ALA A 462 21.00 -14.10 -14.03
N THR A 463 20.59 -13.02 -13.36
CA THR A 463 19.19 -12.63 -13.23
C THR A 463 19.00 -11.34 -14.01
N VAL A 464 18.05 -11.35 -14.94
CA VAL A 464 17.81 -10.22 -15.82
C VAL A 464 16.45 -9.64 -15.46
N ALA A 465 16.42 -8.33 -15.23
CA ALA A 465 15.18 -7.61 -14.99
C ALA A 465 15.23 -6.25 -15.66
N VAL A 466 14.12 -5.84 -16.27
CA VAL A 466 13.96 -4.52 -16.90
C VAL A 466 12.60 -3.96 -16.54
N GLY A 467 12.57 -2.70 -16.11
CA GLY A 467 11.34 -1.93 -15.95
C GLY A 467 10.98 -1.29 -17.29
N LEU A 468 9.71 -1.36 -17.68
CA LEU A 468 9.17 -0.59 -18.79
C LEU A 468 8.27 0.53 -18.25
N ASN A 469 8.44 1.74 -18.81
CA ASN A 469 7.57 2.88 -18.54
C ASN A 469 6.26 2.78 -19.34
N ASP A 470 5.37 3.77 -19.17
CA ASP A 470 4.07 3.77 -19.83
C ASP A 470 4.13 3.89 -21.37
N SER A 471 5.22 4.45 -21.91
CA SER A 471 5.48 4.49 -23.36
C SER A 471 5.99 3.15 -23.92
N GLY A 472 6.20 2.16 -23.05
CA GLY A 472 6.80 0.87 -23.36
C GLY A 472 8.33 0.90 -23.38
N GLY A 473 8.98 2.06 -23.25
CA GLY A 473 10.45 2.14 -23.27
C GLY A 473 11.09 1.60 -21.98
N PRO A 474 12.32 1.05 -22.04
CA PRO A 474 13.08 0.68 -20.83
C PRO A 474 13.30 1.91 -19.92
N GLU A 475 12.88 1.80 -18.66
CA GLU A 475 13.15 2.80 -17.60
C GLU A 475 14.23 2.35 -16.61
N SER A 476 14.66 1.09 -16.69
CA SER A 476 15.84 0.58 -16.00
C SER A 476 16.79 -0.12 -16.96
N GLU A 477 18.00 -0.39 -16.49
CA GLU A 477 19.03 -1.08 -17.24
C GLU A 477 18.99 -2.58 -16.97
N ALA A 478 19.08 -3.38 -18.04
CA ALA A 478 19.24 -4.82 -17.97
C ALA A 478 20.45 -5.29 -18.78
N ARG A 479 21.32 -6.09 -18.16
CA ARG A 479 22.44 -6.74 -18.85
C ARG A 479 21.99 -8.05 -19.47
N ILE A 480 22.21 -8.19 -20.77
CA ILE A 480 21.80 -9.34 -21.58
C ILE A 480 23.04 -10.14 -21.96
N PRO A 481 23.25 -11.34 -21.36
CA PRO A 481 24.43 -12.15 -21.63
C PRO A 481 24.60 -12.51 -23.11
N ALA A 482 25.84 -12.76 -23.52
CA ALA A 482 26.17 -13.19 -24.88
C ALA A 482 25.67 -14.63 -25.16
N GLY A 483 25.30 -14.89 -26.41
CA GLY A 483 24.97 -16.23 -26.89
C GLY A 483 23.68 -16.86 -26.32
N CYS A 484 22.75 -16.08 -25.76
CA CYS A 484 21.53 -16.60 -25.15
C CYS A 484 20.26 -15.86 -25.58
N THR A 485 19.10 -16.48 -25.29
CA THR A 485 17.80 -15.82 -25.34
C THR A 485 17.23 -15.75 -23.93
N VAL A 486 17.07 -14.53 -23.43
CA VAL A 486 16.45 -14.26 -22.13
C VAL A 486 14.94 -14.15 -22.32
N VAL A 487 14.18 -14.84 -21.47
CA VAL A 487 12.71 -14.74 -21.44
C VAL A 487 12.37 -13.93 -20.21
N LEU A 488 11.81 -12.74 -20.37
CA LEU A 488 11.39 -11.90 -19.26
C LEU A 488 9.87 -11.94 -19.15
N GLN A 489 9.35 -12.27 -17.97
CA GLN A 489 7.92 -12.28 -17.69
C GLN A 489 7.53 -11.03 -16.93
N HIS A 490 6.39 -10.43 -17.29
CA HIS A 490 5.82 -9.36 -16.49
C HIS A 490 5.53 -9.85 -15.07
N ILE A 491 5.88 -9.07 -14.04
CA ILE A 491 5.81 -9.46 -12.62
C ILE A 491 4.42 -9.93 -12.18
N THR A 492 3.35 -9.38 -12.73
CA THR A 492 1.97 -9.84 -12.43
C THR A 492 1.71 -11.28 -12.88
N THR A 493 2.40 -11.75 -13.93
CA THR A 493 2.36 -13.14 -14.37
C THR A 493 3.04 -14.05 -13.35
N ILE A 494 4.14 -13.59 -12.74
CA ILE A 494 4.87 -14.32 -11.70
C ILE A 494 4.01 -14.40 -10.43
N HIS A 495 3.35 -13.32 -10.02
CA HIS A 495 2.44 -13.31 -8.87
C HIS A 495 1.21 -14.21 -9.07
N SER A 496 0.68 -14.31 -10.29
CA SER A 496 -0.57 -15.05 -10.57
C SER A 496 -0.35 -16.51 -10.97
N ALA A 497 0.88 -16.92 -11.28
CA ALA A 497 1.19 -18.29 -11.66
C ALA A 497 0.92 -19.25 -10.49
N PRO A 498 -0.01 -20.23 -10.62
CA PRO A 498 -0.39 -21.12 -9.50
C PRO A 498 0.78 -21.91 -8.91
N SER A 499 1.76 -22.28 -9.74
CA SER A 499 3.00 -22.96 -9.33
C SER A 499 3.99 -22.06 -8.56
N LEU A 500 3.80 -20.74 -8.61
CA LEU A 500 4.66 -19.71 -8.00
C LEU A 500 3.96 -18.90 -6.91
N ALA A 501 2.63 -18.77 -6.93
CA ALA A 501 1.85 -18.12 -5.88
C ALA A 501 2.04 -18.82 -4.52
N ALA A 502 2.12 -20.16 -4.52
CA ALA A 502 2.46 -20.97 -3.35
C ALA A 502 3.91 -20.75 -2.84
N ARG A 503 4.71 -19.99 -3.59
CA ARG A 503 6.12 -19.70 -3.30
C ARG A 503 6.34 -18.24 -2.89
N VAL A 504 5.32 -17.37 -2.90
CA VAL A 504 5.45 -15.99 -2.39
C VAL A 504 5.63 -16.05 -0.87
N LEU A 505 6.77 -15.56 -0.39
CA LEU A 505 7.09 -15.46 1.03
C LEU A 505 6.65 -14.13 1.62
N PHE A 506 6.76 -13.04 0.86
CA PHE A 506 6.43 -11.69 1.29
C PHE A 506 6.05 -10.83 0.08
N TYR A 507 5.08 -9.93 0.26
CA TYR A 507 4.71 -8.92 -0.73
C TYR A 507 4.11 -7.69 -0.03
N ASP A 508 4.62 -6.50 -0.33
CA ASP A 508 4.13 -5.23 0.24
C ASP A 508 3.49 -4.28 -0.79
N GLY A 509 3.27 -4.74 -2.02
CA GLY A 509 2.80 -3.89 -3.13
C GLY A 509 3.91 -3.38 -4.05
N THR A 510 5.19 -3.51 -3.65
CA THR A 510 6.35 -3.06 -4.45
C THR A 510 7.55 -3.98 -4.38
N LEU A 511 7.78 -4.61 -3.23
CA LEU A 511 8.82 -5.58 -2.99
C LEU A 511 8.17 -6.95 -2.84
N SER A 512 8.68 -7.94 -3.58
CA SER A 512 8.22 -9.33 -3.47
C SER A 512 9.38 -10.26 -3.20
N LEU A 513 9.20 -11.20 -2.26
CA LEU A 513 10.14 -12.29 -2.01
C LEU A 513 9.49 -13.60 -2.44
N PHE A 514 10.17 -14.34 -3.30
CA PHE A 514 9.74 -15.64 -3.80
C PHE A 514 10.72 -16.73 -3.36
N ARG A 515 10.20 -17.83 -2.82
CA ARG A 515 10.94 -19.07 -2.67
C ARG A 515 11.20 -19.67 -4.05
N THR A 516 12.45 -19.99 -4.35
CA THR A 516 12.84 -20.72 -5.56
C THR A 516 13.32 -22.12 -5.20
N GLU A 517 13.57 -23.01 -6.17
CA GLU A 517 14.12 -24.34 -5.88
C GLU A 517 15.58 -24.21 -5.41
N ALA A 518 16.33 -23.31 -6.07
CA ALA A 518 17.72 -23.03 -5.75
C ALA A 518 17.90 -22.04 -4.58
N GLY A 519 16.85 -21.40 -4.08
CA GLY A 519 16.93 -20.44 -2.96
C GLY A 519 15.78 -19.43 -2.92
N MET A 520 16.06 -18.15 -3.16
CA MET A 520 15.08 -17.06 -3.08
C MET A 520 15.31 -15.99 -4.15
N MET A 521 14.25 -15.46 -4.75
CA MET A 521 14.29 -14.30 -5.62
C MET A 521 13.61 -13.11 -4.95
N ILE A 522 14.20 -11.93 -5.06
CA ILE A 522 13.64 -10.67 -4.55
C ILE A 522 13.44 -9.72 -5.73
N THR A 523 12.25 -9.17 -5.90
CA THR A 523 11.92 -8.20 -6.95
C THR A 523 11.55 -6.86 -6.35
N ASN A 524 11.93 -5.77 -7.02
CA ASN A 524 11.66 -4.41 -6.59
C ASN A 524 11.06 -3.60 -7.75
N GLU A 525 9.76 -3.30 -7.63
CA GLU A 525 8.99 -2.53 -8.60
C GLU A 525 9.11 -1.00 -8.39
N ALA A 526 9.72 -0.56 -7.28
CA ALA A 526 9.97 0.86 -7.03
C ALA A 526 11.16 1.38 -7.86
N THR A 527 11.27 2.69 -8.00
CA THR A 527 12.38 3.35 -8.71
C THR A 527 13.65 3.47 -7.87
N CYS A 528 13.54 3.38 -6.54
CA CYS A 528 14.67 3.43 -5.62
C CYS A 528 15.21 2.04 -5.26
N GLU A 529 16.46 1.98 -4.83
CA GLU A 529 17.05 0.77 -4.26
C GLU A 529 16.38 0.44 -2.91
N TYR A 530 16.02 -0.82 -2.73
CA TYR A 530 15.54 -1.35 -1.45
C TYR A 530 16.70 -1.94 -0.64
N ASN A 531 16.71 -1.61 0.65
CA ASN A 531 17.59 -2.21 1.65
C ASN A 531 16.79 -3.21 2.49
N VAL A 532 16.67 -4.46 2.03
CA VAL A 532 15.99 -5.52 2.76
C VAL A 532 16.79 -5.83 4.01
N HIS A 533 16.21 -5.56 5.18
CA HIS A 533 16.95 -5.51 6.44
C HIS A 533 16.53 -6.65 7.39
N PRO A 534 17.46 -7.27 8.15
CA PRO A 534 17.14 -8.30 9.16
C PRO A 534 16.28 -7.77 10.34
N MET A 535 15.98 -6.47 10.37
CA MET A 535 15.12 -5.85 11.38
C MET A 535 13.64 -5.90 11.00
N TRP A 536 13.31 -6.27 9.77
CA TRP A 536 11.93 -6.38 9.30
C TRP A 536 11.37 -7.71 9.80
N SER A 537 10.50 -7.65 10.81
CA SER A 537 9.95 -8.83 11.50
C SER A 537 9.35 -9.83 10.52
N ASP A 538 8.58 -9.35 9.55
CA ASP A 538 7.83 -10.21 8.64
C ASP A 538 8.77 -10.92 7.66
N VAL A 539 9.67 -10.18 7.01
CA VAL A 539 10.71 -10.75 6.14
C VAL A 539 11.58 -11.75 6.91
N ARG A 540 12.00 -11.39 8.12
CA ARG A 540 12.79 -12.26 9.00
C ARG A 540 12.01 -13.56 9.31
N LEU A 541 10.73 -13.45 9.67
CA LEU A 541 9.92 -14.61 10.03
C LEU A 541 9.69 -15.54 8.83
N VAL A 542 9.28 -15.00 7.68
CA VAL A 542 8.95 -15.82 6.50
C VAL A 542 10.19 -16.51 5.91
N THR A 543 11.37 -15.89 6.05
CA THR A 543 12.63 -16.48 5.57
C THR A 543 13.13 -17.65 6.42
N ARG A 544 12.57 -17.90 7.62
CA ARG A 544 12.85 -19.12 8.41
C ARG A 544 12.41 -20.41 7.72
N SER A 545 11.46 -20.30 6.80
CA SER A 545 10.98 -21.43 5.99
C SER A 545 12.00 -21.89 4.93
N LEU A 546 13.03 -21.09 4.67
CA LEU A 546 14.13 -21.42 3.77
C LEU A 546 15.20 -22.26 4.51
N PRO A 547 15.94 -23.13 3.80
CA PRO A 547 17.10 -23.81 4.37
C PRO A 547 18.09 -22.83 5.02
N GLN A 548 18.62 -23.18 6.19
CA GLN A 548 19.68 -22.36 6.80
C GLN A 548 20.96 -22.40 5.94
N GLY A 549 21.63 -21.27 5.81
CA GLY A 549 22.85 -21.16 5.02
C GLY A 549 23.05 -19.79 4.40
N ILE A 550 24.00 -19.76 3.48
CA ILE A 550 24.45 -18.56 2.75
C ILE A 550 23.85 -18.60 1.35
N TYR A 551 23.23 -17.50 0.95
CA TYR A 551 22.61 -17.34 -0.36
C TYR A 551 23.23 -16.17 -1.10
N GLU A 552 23.58 -16.36 -2.38
CA GLU A 552 24.32 -15.36 -3.17
C GLU A 552 23.79 -15.26 -4.60
N ASP A 553 23.91 -14.08 -5.20
CA ASP A 553 23.58 -13.82 -6.61
C ASP A 553 24.78 -13.94 -7.57
N ASP A 554 25.94 -14.32 -7.04
CA ASP A 554 27.22 -14.47 -7.76
C ASP A 554 27.75 -13.19 -8.43
N SER A 555 27.12 -12.02 -8.22
CA SER A 555 27.54 -10.76 -8.84
C SER A 555 28.82 -10.16 -8.24
N GLY A 556 29.17 -10.57 -7.00
CA GLY A 556 30.25 -9.96 -6.23
C GLY A 556 29.96 -8.55 -5.72
N CYS A 557 28.77 -7.99 -5.99
CA CYS A 557 28.40 -6.67 -5.49
C CYS A 557 28.20 -6.70 -3.95
N PRO A 558 28.51 -5.60 -3.24
CA PRO A 558 28.21 -5.48 -1.81
C PRO A 558 26.73 -5.71 -1.51
N PHE A 559 26.44 -6.32 -0.36
CA PHE A 559 25.07 -6.60 0.11
C PHE A 559 24.23 -7.47 -0.85
N ARG A 560 24.87 -8.39 -1.58
CA ARG A 560 24.20 -9.43 -2.37
C ARG A 560 24.28 -10.84 -1.77
N THR A 561 24.53 -10.90 -0.47
CA THR A 561 24.57 -12.16 0.29
C THR A 561 23.48 -12.14 1.36
N ALA A 562 22.53 -13.07 1.29
CA ALA A 562 21.60 -13.35 2.37
C ALA A 562 22.16 -14.45 3.28
N VAL A 563 22.22 -14.19 4.58
CA VAL A 563 22.54 -15.18 5.60
C VAL A 563 21.25 -15.54 6.30
N ILE A 564 20.81 -16.80 6.15
CA ILE A 564 19.58 -17.31 6.77
C ILE A 564 19.96 -18.29 7.88
N SER A 565 19.50 -18.02 9.10
CA SER A 565 19.68 -18.91 10.25
C SER A 565 18.33 -19.31 10.86
N ALA A 566 18.36 -19.94 12.03
CA ALA A 566 17.15 -20.19 12.83
C ALA A 566 16.33 -18.90 13.10
N HIS A 567 16.99 -17.74 13.13
CA HIS A 567 16.33 -16.46 13.30
C HIS A 567 15.66 -15.94 12.03
N GLY A 568 15.95 -16.52 10.86
CA GLY A 568 15.56 -16.00 9.54
C GLY A 568 16.70 -15.20 8.90
N LEU A 569 16.35 -14.17 8.10
CA LEU A 569 17.33 -13.26 7.49
C LEU A 569 18.16 -12.52 8.56
N GLN A 570 19.49 -12.65 8.47
CA GLN A 570 20.49 -12.06 9.36
C GLN A 570 21.56 -11.23 8.61
N SER A 571 21.27 -10.80 7.40
CA SER A 571 22.11 -9.86 6.66
C SER A 571 21.25 -8.88 5.87
N ARG A 572 21.81 -7.70 5.59
CA ARG A 572 21.21 -6.74 4.67
C ARG A 572 21.38 -7.20 3.23
N VAL A 573 20.31 -7.11 2.45
CA VAL A 573 20.33 -7.36 1.01
C VAL A 573 19.86 -6.11 0.27
N LYS A 574 20.69 -5.62 -0.66
CA LYS A 574 20.32 -4.53 -1.57
C LYS A 574 19.64 -5.08 -2.81
N VAL A 575 18.58 -4.42 -3.26
CA VAL A 575 17.82 -4.76 -4.47
C VAL A 575 17.61 -3.50 -5.31
N PRO A 576 18.14 -3.44 -6.55
CA PRO A 576 18.08 -2.22 -7.37
C PRO A 576 16.64 -1.85 -7.68
N GLY A 577 16.39 -0.56 -7.87
CA GLY A 577 15.10 -0.07 -8.36
C GLY A 577 14.77 -0.68 -9.73
N LYS A 578 13.50 -1.04 -9.94
CA LYS A 578 13.01 -1.65 -11.19
C LYS A 578 13.86 -2.85 -11.60
N GLY A 579 14.16 -3.71 -10.64
CA GLY A 579 15.08 -4.83 -10.82
C GLY A 579 14.76 -6.03 -9.94
N ALA A 580 15.60 -7.06 -10.05
CA ALA A 580 15.46 -8.30 -9.31
C ALA A 580 16.83 -8.89 -8.93
N VAL A 581 16.83 -9.75 -7.91
CA VAL A 581 18.00 -10.47 -7.41
C VAL A 581 17.61 -11.90 -7.15
N HIS A 582 18.36 -12.87 -7.68
CA HIS A 582 18.20 -14.29 -7.36
C HIS A 582 19.33 -14.76 -6.46
N LEU A 583 19.02 -15.00 -5.20
CA LEU A 583 19.95 -15.50 -4.19
C LEU A 583 19.85 -17.03 -4.12
N ARG A 584 20.91 -17.71 -4.53
CA ARG A 584 20.98 -19.18 -4.55
C ARG A 584 21.74 -19.69 -3.35
N TRP A 585 21.27 -20.79 -2.75
CA TRP A 585 21.97 -21.43 -1.64
C TRP A 585 23.36 -21.90 -2.10
N LYS A 586 24.40 -21.57 -1.34
CA LYS A 586 25.81 -21.87 -1.66
C LYS A 586 26.47 -22.80 -0.66
N ALA A 587 26.24 -22.56 0.62
CA ALA A 587 26.98 -23.23 1.67
C ALA A 587 26.26 -23.17 3.01
N PRO A 588 26.55 -24.11 3.94
CA PRO A 588 26.05 -24.06 5.30
C PRO A 588 26.66 -22.88 6.07
N LEU A 589 25.99 -22.46 7.16
CA LEU A 589 26.46 -21.35 8.01
C LEU A 589 27.86 -21.58 8.59
N SER A 590 28.23 -22.83 8.87
CA SER A 590 29.56 -23.20 9.40
C SER A 590 30.73 -22.86 8.46
N SER A 591 30.45 -22.58 7.18
CA SER A 591 31.48 -22.18 6.22
C SER A 591 31.85 -20.69 6.30
N LEU A 592 31.07 -19.89 7.03
CA LEU A 592 31.25 -18.43 7.11
C LEU A 592 31.54 -18.01 8.53
N LYS A 593 32.68 -17.35 8.70
CA LYS A 593 33.02 -16.68 9.96
C LYS A 593 32.34 -15.31 10.02
N ARG A 594 31.48 -15.13 11.02
CA ARG A 594 30.74 -13.89 11.27
C ARG A 594 31.50 -13.03 12.28
N VAL A 595 31.81 -11.79 11.87
CA VAL A 595 32.61 -10.85 12.64
C VAL A 595 31.71 -9.71 13.13
N ALA A 596 31.58 -9.55 14.43
CA ALA A 596 30.95 -8.36 15.01
C ALA A 596 31.96 -7.23 15.09
N VAL A 597 31.54 -6.02 14.70
CA VAL A 597 32.38 -4.82 14.75
C VAL A 597 31.89 -3.98 15.93
N LEU A 598 32.75 -3.78 16.94
CA LEU A 598 32.38 -3.05 18.16
C LEU A 598 33.28 -1.80 18.32
N PRO A 599 32.78 -0.61 17.98
CA PRO A 599 33.50 0.64 18.20
C PRO A 599 33.68 0.95 19.68
N LEU A 600 34.90 1.35 20.03
CA LEU A 600 35.36 1.82 21.35
C LEU A 600 35.98 3.22 21.21
N GLY A 601 35.45 4.03 20.30
CA GLY A 601 36.04 5.29 19.90
C GLY A 601 36.04 6.33 21.02
N ASP A 602 36.97 7.26 20.94
CA ASP A 602 37.00 8.48 21.75
C ASP A 602 36.15 9.60 21.11
N ARG A 603 35.96 9.58 19.79
CA ARG A 603 35.16 10.53 19.00
C ARG A 603 34.22 9.82 18.02
N CYS A 604 33.37 10.60 17.33
CA CYS A 604 32.38 10.11 16.38
C CYS A 604 32.94 9.56 15.05
N SER A 605 34.26 9.58 14.82
CA SER A 605 34.90 9.25 13.53
C SER A 605 34.52 7.87 13.00
N ILE A 606 34.71 6.81 13.79
CA ILE A 606 34.40 5.44 13.36
C ILE A 606 32.92 5.27 13.05
N ARG A 607 32.05 5.88 13.86
CA ARG A 607 30.61 5.86 13.61
C ARG A 607 30.27 6.53 12.28
N MET A 608 30.82 7.71 12.00
CA MET A 608 30.62 8.42 10.74
C MET A 608 31.08 7.59 9.54
N LEU A 609 32.21 6.91 9.67
CA LEU A 609 32.78 6.06 8.62
C LEU A 609 31.95 4.80 8.39
N LEU A 610 31.54 4.09 9.45
CA LEU A 610 30.66 2.91 9.37
C LEU A 610 29.33 3.24 8.69
N HIS A 611 28.70 4.39 9.02
CA HIS A 611 27.53 4.88 8.29
C HIS A 611 27.84 5.16 6.82
N LYS A 612 28.97 5.82 6.54
CA LYS A 612 29.33 6.21 5.17
C LYS A 612 29.60 5.02 4.25
N ILE A 613 30.12 3.91 4.80
CA ILE A 613 30.32 2.65 4.07
C ILE A 613 29.13 1.68 4.20
N GLU A 614 28.02 2.15 4.79
CA GLU A 614 26.74 1.43 4.95
C GLU A 614 26.83 0.17 5.83
N TYR A 615 27.81 0.11 6.74
CA TYR A 615 27.94 -0.95 7.76
C TYR A 615 27.16 -0.62 9.02
N ASP A 616 26.10 0.17 8.87
CA ASP A 616 25.23 0.68 9.92
C ASP A 616 24.09 -0.26 10.28
N GLY A 617 23.30 0.12 11.28
CA GLY A 617 22.25 -0.72 11.86
C GLY A 617 22.78 -1.55 13.03
N PRO A 618 22.24 -2.76 13.29
CA PRO A 618 22.61 -3.56 14.45
C PRO A 618 23.98 -4.24 14.34
N CYS A 619 24.76 -3.92 13.29
CA CYS A 619 26.16 -4.34 13.15
C CYS A 619 27.07 -3.79 14.26
N TYR A 620 26.66 -2.73 14.95
CA TYR A 620 27.34 -2.25 16.15
C TYR A 620 26.35 -1.63 17.12
N PRO A 621 26.36 -1.98 18.42
CA PRO A 621 25.74 -1.14 19.44
C PRO A 621 26.41 0.24 19.34
N PHE A 622 25.61 1.32 19.37
CA PHE A 622 26.11 2.70 19.36
C PHE A 622 27.39 2.82 20.20
N ASP A 623 28.38 3.53 19.67
CA ASP A 623 29.62 3.93 20.35
C ASP A 623 29.36 4.26 21.82
N LEU A 624 29.50 3.24 22.66
CA LEU A 624 29.01 3.22 24.03
C LEU A 624 29.95 4.04 24.89
N THR A 625 31.24 3.85 24.68
CA THR A 625 32.25 4.19 25.68
C THR A 625 32.82 5.59 25.54
N ARG A 626 32.62 6.28 24.41
CA ARG A 626 32.99 7.70 24.11
C ARG A 626 33.87 8.39 25.16
N THR A 627 35.08 7.87 25.31
CA THR A 627 36.06 8.32 26.31
C THR A 627 37.44 8.34 25.68
N THR A 628 38.24 9.30 26.10
CA THR A 628 39.64 9.45 25.67
C THR A 628 40.55 8.41 26.34
N SER A 629 40.13 7.78 27.44
CA SER A 629 40.91 6.80 28.21
C SER A 629 40.55 5.36 27.83
N LEU A 630 41.49 4.58 27.29
CA LEU A 630 41.24 3.16 27.01
C LEU A 630 41.14 2.34 28.31
N ALA A 631 41.80 2.77 29.40
CA ALA A 631 41.63 2.16 30.71
C ALA A 631 40.18 2.27 31.23
N ASP A 632 39.50 3.40 30.99
CA ASP A 632 38.09 3.57 31.36
C ASP A 632 37.22 2.57 30.59
N VAL A 633 37.46 2.41 29.29
CA VAL A 633 36.78 1.41 28.44
C VAL A 633 36.98 0.00 28.98
N ALA A 634 38.21 -0.34 29.37
CA ALA A 634 38.56 -1.64 29.91
C ALA A 634 37.75 -1.94 31.20
N ASP A 635 37.61 -0.95 32.08
CA ASP A 635 36.81 -1.05 33.31
C ASP A 635 35.31 -1.12 33.04
N MET A 636 34.79 -0.33 32.09
CA MET A 636 33.40 -0.40 31.62
C MET A 636 33.06 -1.80 31.12
N ILE A 637 33.92 -2.41 30.30
CA ILE A 637 33.73 -3.77 29.80
C ILE A 637 33.69 -4.74 30.99
N ALA A 638 34.69 -4.72 31.87
CA ALA A 638 34.75 -5.62 33.02
C ALA A 638 33.49 -5.55 33.91
N THR A 639 32.98 -4.35 34.15
CA THR A 639 31.78 -4.09 34.97
C THR A 639 30.46 -4.27 34.22
N GLY A 640 30.48 -4.47 32.91
CA GLY A 640 29.26 -4.64 32.11
C GLY A 640 28.48 -3.37 31.89
N PHE A 641 29.18 -2.23 31.89
CA PHE A 641 28.64 -0.90 31.62
C PHE A 641 27.61 -0.39 32.63
N THR A 642 27.27 -1.14 33.68
CA THR A 642 26.15 -0.80 34.60
C THR A 642 26.33 0.56 35.28
N ASP A 643 27.57 0.95 35.55
CA ASP A 643 27.88 2.24 36.17
C ASP A 643 27.67 3.43 35.23
N MET A 644 27.68 3.22 33.90
CA MET A 644 27.66 4.31 32.90
C MET A 644 26.46 5.24 33.01
N TRP A 645 25.32 4.71 33.42
CA TRP A 645 24.08 5.45 33.60
C TRP A 645 23.62 5.46 35.06
N ASN A 646 24.51 5.17 36.00
CA ASN A 646 24.22 5.28 37.42
C ASN A 646 24.10 6.76 37.81
N GLY A 647 22.91 7.18 38.24
CA GLY A 647 22.63 8.57 38.60
C GLY A 647 23.58 9.15 39.65
N ASP A 648 24.09 8.34 40.57
CA ASP A 648 25.02 8.78 41.61
C ASP A 648 26.41 9.13 41.05
N LEU A 649 26.75 8.63 39.86
CA LEU A 649 28.02 8.87 39.17
C LEU A 649 27.88 9.90 38.05
N LEU A 650 26.69 10.46 37.83
CA LEU A 650 26.40 11.41 36.77
C LEU A 650 26.09 12.80 37.33
N HIS A 651 26.55 13.82 36.63
CA HIS A 651 26.15 15.20 36.89
C HIS A 651 25.99 15.97 35.58
N TYR A 652 25.04 16.89 35.55
CA TYR A 652 24.84 17.79 34.41
C TYR A 652 25.63 19.08 34.61
N ASP A 653 26.40 19.46 33.60
CA ASP A 653 27.07 20.76 33.52
C ASP A 653 26.28 21.68 32.59
N HIS A 654 25.82 22.79 33.15
CA HIS A 654 24.99 23.76 32.44
C HIS A 654 25.77 24.58 31.40
N GLU A 655 27.04 24.91 31.67
CA GLU A 655 27.87 25.70 30.76
C GLU A 655 28.30 24.88 29.55
N ALA A 656 28.66 23.61 29.77
CA ALA A 656 29.03 22.68 28.72
C ALA A 656 27.81 22.10 27.98
N GLY A 657 26.61 22.18 28.57
CA GLY A 657 25.37 21.61 28.03
C GLY A 657 25.41 20.08 27.93
N ARG A 658 26.08 19.41 28.88
CA ARG A 658 26.41 17.97 28.80
C ARG A 658 26.36 17.28 30.17
N VAL A 659 26.18 15.96 30.14
CA VAL A 659 26.29 15.11 31.33
C VAL A 659 27.70 14.52 31.40
N PHE A 660 28.34 14.60 32.56
CA PHE A 660 29.67 14.07 32.84
C PHE A 660 29.63 12.93 33.87
N HIS A 661 30.60 12.03 33.77
CA HIS A 661 30.75 10.89 34.67
C HIS A 661 31.85 11.12 35.72
N GLN A 662 31.57 10.83 36.99
CA GLN A 662 32.50 11.09 38.10
C GLN A 662 33.61 10.03 38.22
N LYS A 663 33.29 8.75 37.93
CA LYS A 663 34.27 7.65 37.90
C LYS A 663 35.19 7.71 36.67
N TRP A 664 34.61 7.70 35.47
CA TRP A 664 35.33 7.75 34.19
C TRP A 664 35.36 9.17 33.64
N GLN A 665 36.39 9.93 34.02
CA GLN A 665 36.45 11.38 33.77
C GLN A 665 36.51 11.75 32.28
N GLY A 666 36.92 10.82 31.42
CA GLY A 666 36.89 11.03 29.96
C GLY A 666 35.51 10.83 29.33
N LEU A 667 34.53 10.29 30.06
CA LEU A 667 33.19 9.99 29.56
C LEU A 667 32.24 11.17 29.75
N SER A 668 31.61 11.60 28.64
CA SER A 668 30.54 12.59 28.65
C SER A 668 29.45 12.25 27.64
N TYR A 669 28.24 12.74 27.90
CA TYR A 669 27.07 12.53 27.07
C TYR A 669 26.52 13.86 26.58
N ALA A 670 26.42 13.99 25.26
CA ALA A 670 25.82 15.13 24.59
C ALA A 670 24.39 14.80 24.14
N HIS A 671 23.50 15.79 24.11
CA HIS A 671 22.12 15.68 23.64
C HIS A 671 21.26 14.67 24.43
N GLU A 672 21.60 14.39 25.70
CA GLU A 672 20.74 13.57 26.55
C GLU A 672 19.64 14.37 27.23
N VAL A 673 19.75 15.70 27.30
CA VAL A 673 18.71 16.62 27.80
C VAL A 673 17.82 17.03 26.63
N GLU A 674 16.50 16.88 26.78
CA GLU A 674 15.49 17.17 25.75
C GLU A 674 14.74 18.48 26.05
N ASP A 675 14.04 19.02 25.05
CA ASP A 675 13.24 20.24 25.22
C ASP A 675 12.17 20.05 26.32
N GLY A 676 12.24 20.88 27.36
CA GLY A 676 11.34 20.83 28.51
C GLY A 676 11.88 20.05 29.73
N ASP A 677 13.08 19.46 29.64
CA ASP A 677 13.78 18.94 30.81
C ASP A 677 14.36 20.09 31.66
N ASP A 678 14.33 19.92 32.99
CA ASP A 678 15.08 20.74 33.94
C ASP A 678 16.12 19.85 34.62
N PRO A 679 17.29 19.61 33.99
CA PRO A 679 18.31 18.72 34.54
C PRO A 679 18.97 19.26 35.82
N VAL A 680 18.75 20.53 36.17
CA VAL A 680 19.26 21.14 37.40
C VAL A 680 18.37 20.78 38.58
N CYS A 681 17.05 20.81 38.41
CA CYS A 681 16.10 20.51 39.48
C CYS A 681 15.52 19.09 39.46
N ASP A 682 15.47 18.42 38.31
CA ASP A 682 14.89 17.09 38.10
C ASP A 682 15.77 16.23 37.16
N PHE A 683 17.00 15.96 37.59
CA PHE A 683 17.93 15.13 36.82
C PHE A 683 17.48 13.66 36.69
N GLY A 684 16.58 13.19 37.58
CA GLY A 684 16.11 11.81 37.61
C GLY A 684 15.44 11.36 36.31
N ARG A 685 14.72 12.27 35.62
CA ARG A 685 14.13 11.97 34.30
C ARG A 685 15.19 11.68 33.24
N VAL A 686 16.25 12.49 33.21
CA VAL A 686 17.37 12.34 32.29
C VAL A 686 18.06 11.01 32.55
N VAL A 687 18.36 10.70 33.82
CA VAL A 687 18.97 9.42 34.24
C VAL A 687 18.11 8.23 33.85
N ALA A 688 16.79 8.27 34.08
CA ALA A 688 15.89 7.17 33.72
C ALA A 688 15.85 6.92 32.19
N ARG A 689 15.85 7.99 31.40
CA ARG A 689 15.91 7.91 29.92
C ARG A 689 17.25 7.35 29.46
N MET A 690 18.35 7.83 30.04
CA MET A 690 19.69 7.28 29.78
C MET A 690 19.74 5.80 30.14
N ALA A 691 19.28 5.40 31.32
CA ALA A 691 19.26 4.00 31.74
C ALA A 691 18.54 3.11 30.72
N LYS A 692 17.37 3.52 30.23
CA LYS A 692 16.65 2.80 29.17
C LYS A 692 17.46 2.71 27.86
N ARG A 693 18.07 3.81 27.41
CA ARG A 693 18.84 3.88 26.14
C ARG A 693 20.11 3.04 26.20
N TYR A 694 20.90 3.19 27.26
CA TYR A 694 22.23 2.59 27.39
C TYR A 694 22.16 1.13 27.83
N SER A 695 21.17 0.72 28.65
CA SER A 695 20.96 -0.70 28.97
C SER A 695 20.73 -1.55 27.71
N GLY A 696 19.89 -1.06 26.77
CA GLY A 696 19.66 -1.76 25.50
C GLY A 696 20.90 -1.81 24.59
N ARG A 697 21.77 -0.79 24.65
CA ARG A 697 23.04 -0.77 23.90
C ARG A 697 24.05 -1.74 24.50
N ALA A 698 24.23 -1.71 25.82
CA ALA A 698 25.11 -2.62 26.56
C ALA A 698 24.68 -4.09 26.37
N ALA A 699 23.38 -4.38 26.46
CA ALA A 699 22.87 -5.72 26.22
C ALA A 699 23.18 -6.22 24.79
N ARG A 700 23.09 -5.36 23.77
CA ARG A 700 23.49 -5.72 22.39
C ARG A 700 24.99 -5.89 22.23
N PHE A 701 25.80 -5.15 22.98
CA PHE A 701 27.25 -5.33 23.05
C PHE A 701 27.59 -6.70 23.61
N ASP A 702 27.05 -7.03 24.79
CA ASP A 702 27.23 -8.34 25.43
C ASP A 702 26.74 -9.48 24.51
N TYR A 703 25.58 -9.31 23.89
CA TYR A 703 25.02 -10.30 22.98
C TYR A 703 25.93 -10.55 21.77
N ALA A 704 26.40 -9.49 21.10
CA ALA A 704 27.30 -9.62 19.96
C ALA A 704 28.65 -10.25 20.36
N ALA A 705 29.21 -9.86 21.51
CA ALA A 705 30.46 -10.44 22.03
C ALA A 705 30.33 -11.92 22.40
N THR A 706 29.12 -12.39 22.74
CA THR A 706 28.88 -13.79 23.13
C THR A 706 28.51 -14.68 21.94
N HIS A 707 27.87 -14.12 20.91
CA HIS A 707 27.24 -14.91 19.83
C HIS A 707 27.92 -14.81 18.46
N ALA A 708 28.79 -13.82 18.24
CA ALA A 708 29.58 -13.76 17.00
C ALA A 708 30.75 -14.74 17.04
N ASP A 709 31.19 -15.25 15.88
CA ASP A 709 32.36 -16.14 15.80
C ASP A 709 33.67 -15.40 16.15
N SER A 710 33.68 -14.08 15.97
CA SER A 710 34.78 -13.21 16.36
C SER A 710 34.32 -11.76 16.51
N VAL A 711 35.10 -10.98 17.24
CA VAL A 711 34.88 -9.55 17.43
C VAL A 711 36.09 -8.76 16.99
N LEU A 712 35.86 -7.73 16.18
CA LEU A 712 36.81 -6.65 15.95
C LEU A 712 36.42 -5.43 16.78
N PHE A 713 37.22 -5.11 17.77
CA PHE A 713 37.15 -3.85 18.49
C PHE A 713 37.84 -2.75 17.67
N LEU A 714 37.17 -1.60 17.52
CA LEU A 714 37.73 -0.44 16.80
C LEU A 714 38.03 0.68 17.77
N ARG A 715 39.31 1.05 17.93
CA ARG A 715 39.72 2.15 18.80
C ARG A 715 40.35 3.27 17.99
N THR A 716 39.87 4.50 18.20
CA THR A 716 40.55 5.73 17.78
C THR A 716 41.16 6.42 18.98
N GLY A 717 42.16 7.25 18.73
CA GLY A 717 42.79 8.09 19.74
C GLY A 717 44.03 7.45 20.37
N ILE A 718 44.75 8.27 21.11
CA ILE A 718 46.04 7.89 21.71
C ILE A 718 45.81 6.88 22.84
N THR A 719 46.64 5.85 22.91
CA THR A 719 46.62 4.85 24.00
C THR A 719 48.00 4.24 24.21
N SER A 720 48.21 3.58 25.34
CA SER A 720 49.46 2.88 25.63
C SER A 720 49.38 1.37 25.43
N ARG A 721 50.54 0.72 25.23
CA ARG A 721 50.65 -0.76 25.27
C ARG A 721 50.01 -1.38 26.52
N VAL A 722 50.16 -0.73 27.68
CA VAL A 722 49.66 -1.22 28.96
C VAL A 722 48.12 -1.24 28.96
N GLU A 723 47.49 -0.15 28.51
CA GLU A 723 46.04 -0.05 28.41
C GLU A 723 45.46 -1.06 27.40
N VAL A 724 46.12 -1.23 26.25
CA VAL A 724 45.70 -2.23 25.24
C VAL A 724 45.74 -3.63 25.83
N THR A 725 46.81 -3.95 26.57
CA THR A 725 46.97 -5.27 27.20
C THR A 725 45.94 -5.50 28.31
N ASP A 726 45.68 -4.50 29.15
CA ASP A 726 44.63 -4.57 30.19
C ASP A 726 43.24 -4.76 29.58
N MET A 727 42.90 -3.96 28.56
CA MET A 727 41.62 -4.07 27.86
C MET A 727 41.40 -5.46 27.29
N LEU A 728 42.37 -6.01 26.55
CA LEU A 728 42.26 -7.35 25.96
C LEU A 728 42.15 -8.43 27.05
N SER A 729 42.90 -8.30 28.15
CA SER A 729 42.81 -9.20 29.29
C SER A 729 41.41 -9.21 29.91
N ARG A 730 40.81 -8.03 30.12
CA ARG A 730 39.45 -7.90 30.67
C ARG A 730 38.36 -8.41 29.71
N VAL A 731 38.53 -8.20 28.40
CA VAL A 731 37.66 -8.79 27.38
C VAL A 731 37.70 -10.32 27.47
N CYS A 732 38.89 -10.92 27.50
CA CYS A 732 39.06 -12.36 27.61
C CYS A 732 38.49 -12.93 28.92
N ALA A 733 38.63 -12.19 30.02
CA ALA A 733 38.09 -12.58 31.32
C ALA A 733 36.54 -12.56 31.34
N ARG A 734 35.93 -11.55 30.70
CA ARG A 734 34.48 -11.40 30.67
C ARG A 734 33.79 -12.33 29.66
N TYR A 735 34.39 -12.50 28.49
CA TYR A 735 33.84 -13.30 27.40
C TYR A 735 34.76 -14.49 27.11
N PRO A 736 34.75 -15.53 27.96
CA PRO A 736 35.62 -16.68 27.76
C PRO A 736 35.30 -17.39 26.44
N GLY A 737 36.33 -17.63 25.61
CA GLY A 737 36.19 -18.33 24.33
C GLY A 737 35.96 -17.44 23.12
N ILE A 738 35.88 -16.12 23.28
CA ILE A 738 35.76 -15.19 22.16
C ILE A 738 37.08 -15.06 21.38
N HIS A 739 37.01 -15.04 20.06
CA HIS A 739 38.11 -14.60 19.21
C HIS A 739 38.07 -13.08 19.03
N ALA A 740 38.68 -12.34 19.96
CA ALA A 740 38.78 -10.89 19.93
C ALA A 740 40.03 -10.39 19.19
N SER A 741 39.89 -9.28 18.47
CA SER A 741 40.99 -8.52 17.88
C SER A 741 40.74 -7.02 18.05
N LEU A 742 41.80 -6.22 18.09
CA LEU A 742 41.75 -4.77 18.22
C LEU A 742 42.38 -4.12 16.99
N LEU A 743 41.62 -3.29 16.28
CA LEU A 743 42.13 -2.36 15.30
C LEU A 743 42.24 -0.97 15.95
N LEU A 744 43.49 -0.55 16.16
CA LEU A 744 43.82 0.76 16.71
C LEU A 744 44.18 1.71 15.57
N ILE A 745 43.56 2.89 15.55
CA ILE A 745 43.76 3.94 14.56
C ILE A 745 44.15 5.22 15.29
N SER A 746 45.43 5.58 15.22
CA SER A 746 45.94 6.84 15.77
C SER A 746 47.18 7.31 15.01
N ASP A 747 47.65 8.52 15.29
CA ASP A 747 48.87 9.09 14.69
C ASP A 747 50.17 8.60 15.35
N GLN A 748 50.06 7.74 16.38
CA GLN A 748 51.18 7.20 17.17
C GLN A 748 52.16 6.37 16.32
N PRO A 749 53.44 6.27 16.76
CA PRO A 749 54.38 5.32 16.19
C PRO A 749 53.87 3.88 16.36
N SER A 750 53.85 3.10 15.27
CA SER A 750 53.36 1.72 15.32
C SER A 750 54.23 0.76 16.13
N ASP A 751 55.49 1.14 16.39
CA ASP A 751 56.44 0.36 17.20
C ASP A 751 55.94 0.13 18.63
N GLU A 752 55.12 1.03 19.17
CA GLU A 752 54.53 0.89 20.50
C GLU A 752 53.71 -0.41 20.64
N PHE A 753 53.02 -0.82 19.57
CA PHE A 753 52.09 -1.96 19.55
C PHE A 753 52.66 -3.20 18.85
N LYS A 754 53.94 -3.16 18.46
CA LYS A 754 54.61 -4.26 17.76
C LYS A 754 54.57 -5.56 18.58
N ASP A 755 54.36 -6.69 17.92
CA ASP A 755 54.34 -8.03 18.54
C ASP A 755 53.19 -8.27 19.55
N LEU A 756 52.22 -7.35 19.67
CA LEU A 756 51.00 -7.60 20.44
C LEU A 756 50.06 -8.53 19.64
N LEU A 757 49.74 -9.69 20.21
CA LEU A 757 48.86 -10.67 19.58
C LEU A 757 47.43 -10.11 19.48
N GLY A 758 46.83 -10.23 18.29
CA GLY A 758 45.46 -9.79 18.06
C GLY A 758 45.28 -8.28 17.96
N VAL A 759 46.36 -7.50 17.86
CA VAL A 759 46.32 -6.04 17.69
C VAL A 759 46.87 -5.67 16.31
N THR A 760 46.08 -4.91 15.55
CA THR A 760 46.54 -4.21 14.35
C THR A 760 46.53 -2.72 14.61
N HIS A 761 47.68 -2.07 14.43
CA HIS A 761 47.77 -0.61 14.47
C HIS A 761 47.85 -0.04 13.06
N VAL A 762 47.03 0.97 12.77
CA VAL A 762 47.03 1.71 11.51
C VAL A 762 47.29 3.18 11.82
N ARG A 763 48.42 3.68 11.31
CA ARG A 763 48.84 5.07 11.51
C ARG A 763 48.08 6.03 10.59
N GLU A 764 46.84 6.36 10.97
CA GLU A 764 45.94 7.26 10.25
C GLU A 764 45.21 8.16 11.27
N ASN A 765 44.81 9.35 10.83
CA ASN A 765 43.96 10.24 11.63
C ASN A 765 42.68 10.58 10.86
N PHE A 766 41.54 10.09 11.36
CA PHE A 766 40.22 10.39 10.82
C PHE A 766 39.57 11.48 11.65
N ASP A 767 39.84 12.74 11.29
CA ASP A 767 39.31 13.90 11.98
C ASP A 767 37.81 14.04 11.72
N PRO A 768 36.95 13.87 12.75
CA PRO A 768 35.51 13.94 12.56
C PRO A 768 35.01 15.35 12.22
N ASP A 769 35.65 16.39 12.74
CA ASP A 769 35.22 17.78 12.54
C ASP A 769 35.46 18.17 11.08
N ARG A 770 36.62 17.78 10.54
CA ARG A 770 36.92 17.94 9.12
C ARG A 770 36.02 17.09 8.22
N MET A 771 35.68 15.86 8.62
CA MET A 771 34.71 15.03 7.87
C MET A 771 33.31 15.66 7.83
N TYR A 772 32.92 16.45 8.83
CA TYR A 772 31.68 17.21 8.82
C TYR A 772 31.71 18.38 7.83
N GLU A 773 32.85 19.05 7.69
CA GLU A 773 33.00 20.25 6.86
C GLU A 773 33.33 19.94 5.38
N GLU A 774 34.10 18.88 5.12
CA GLU A 774 34.65 18.55 3.80
C GLU A 774 34.17 17.19 3.28
N LEU A 775 33.22 17.19 2.33
CA LEU A 775 32.67 15.96 1.74
C LEU A 775 33.75 15.08 1.07
N ASP A 776 34.68 15.68 0.34
CA ASP A 776 35.74 14.93 -0.36
C ASP A 776 36.69 14.24 0.64
N TYR A 777 37.04 14.91 1.74
CA TYR A 777 37.82 14.30 2.81
C TYR A 777 37.06 13.14 3.45
N TRP A 778 35.75 13.31 3.72
CA TRP A 778 34.93 12.22 4.26
C TRP A 778 34.85 11.02 3.31
N MET A 779 34.69 11.24 2.01
CA MET A 779 34.70 10.17 1.00
C MET A 779 36.06 9.45 0.96
N HIS A 780 37.16 10.20 1.03
CA HIS A 780 38.51 9.63 1.09
C HIS A 780 38.70 8.76 2.34
N CYS A 781 38.35 9.27 3.52
CA CYS A 781 38.44 8.51 4.77
C CYS A 781 37.56 7.26 4.74
N ALA A 782 36.34 7.34 4.20
CA ALA A 782 35.46 6.19 4.06
C ALA A 782 36.04 5.11 3.14
N HIS A 783 36.64 5.50 2.01
CA HIS A 783 37.33 4.56 1.13
C HIS A 783 38.54 3.90 1.80
N ARG A 784 39.39 4.70 2.47
CA ARG A 784 40.56 4.18 3.21
C ARG A 784 40.13 3.22 4.33
N PHE A 785 39.14 3.60 5.11
CA PHE A 785 38.58 2.77 6.18
C PHE A 785 38.00 1.47 5.63
N ARG A 786 37.31 1.51 4.49
CA ARG A 786 36.82 0.30 3.81
C ARG A 786 37.96 -0.65 3.44
N CYS A 787 39.04 -0.14 2.84
CA CYS A 787 40.22 -0.96 2.51
C CYS A 787 40.87 -1.60 3.74
N ILE A 788 40.90 -0.89 4.88
CA ILE A 788 41.40 -1.42 6.15
C ILE A 788 40.52 -2.57 6.65
N LEU A 789 39.20 -2.43 6.61
CA LEU A 789 38.30 -3.51 7.01
C LEU A 789 38.38 -4.72 6.07
N ASP A 790 38.46 -4.47 4.75
CA ASP A 790 38.59 -5.53 3.74
C ASP A 790 39.90 -6.32 3.93
N SER A 791 41.01 -5.67 4.32
CA SER A 791 42.28 -6.36 4.64
C SER A 791 42.21 -7.27 5.87
N HIS A 792 41.23 -7.04 6.75
CA HIS A 792 40.90 -7.89 7.89
C HIS A 792 39.80 -8.93 7.57
N GLY A 793 39.37 -9.03 6.31
CA GLY A 793 38.29 -9.94 5.89
C GLY A 793 36.91 -9.51 6.36
N ILE A 794 36.72 -8.24 6.75
CA ILE A 794 35.45 -7.70 7.23
C ILE A 794 34.74 -7.02 6.08
N ASN A 795 33.72 -7.70 5.56
CA ASN A 795 32.91 -7.18 4.48
C ASN A 795 31.41 -7.47 4.68
N ALA A 796 30.56 -6.97 3.78
CA ALA A 796 29.10 -7.15 3.85
C ALA A 796 28.66 -8.63 4.03
N ARG A 797 29.46 -9.60 3.57
CA ARG A 797 29.22 -11.04 3.74
C ARG A 797 29.61 -11.54 5.15
N SER A 798 30.72 -11.06 5.72
CA SER A 798 31.20 -11.51 7.04
C SER A 798 30.63 -10.74 8.24
N LEU A 799 29.99 -9.58 8.06
CA LEU A 799 29.42 -8.80 9.18
C LEU A 799 28.38 -9.56 9.99
N TYR A 800 28.54 -9.65 11.31
CA TYR A 800 27.51 -10.13 12.23
C TYR A 800 26.47 -9.04 12.51
N TRP A 801 25.17 -9.36 12.39
CA TRP A 801 24.07 -8.43 12.64
C TRP A 801 23.36 -8.82 13.93
N CYS A 802 23.47 -7.98 14.96
CA CYS A 802 22.85 -8.25 16.26
C CYS A 802 21.29 -8.17 16.17
N PRO A 803 20.53 -9.03 16.86
CA PRO A 803 19.08 -8.88 16.91
C PRO A 803 18.66 -7.60 17.66
N ASN A 804 17.53 -7.00 17.26
CA ASN A 804 16.95 -5.87 18.01
C ASN A 804 16.27 -6.32 19.30
N ASN A 805 15.58 -7.46 19.25
CA ASN A 805 14.89 -8.07 20.38
C ASN A 805 15.66 -9.30 20.83
N LEU A 806 16.46 -9.13 21.88
CA LEU A 806 17.37 -10.17 22.39
C LEU A 806 16.61 -11.33 23.04
N GLN A 807 15.52 -11.04 23.75
CA GLN A 807 14.67 -12.07 24.38
C GLN A 807 14.04 -12.99 23.33
N GLU A 808 13.54 -12.39 22.24
CA GLU A 808 12.97 -13.15 21.13
C GLU A 808 14.05 -14.01 20.46
N ALA A 809 15.24 -13.45 20.23
CA ALA A 809 16.36 -14.20 19.66
C ALA A 809 16.81 -15.36 20.58
N GLU A 810 16.87 -15.17 21.88
CA GLU A 810 17.22 -16.23 22.84
C GLU A 810 16.20 -17.37 22.81
N LYS A 811 14.91 -17.03 22.78
CA LYS A 811 13.83 -18.01 22.66
C LYS A 811 13.94 -18.81 21.37
N GLU A 812 14.17 -18.14 20.24
CA GLU A 812 14.33 -18.79 18.94
C GLU A 812 15.52 -19.74 18.90
N LEU A 813 16.63 -19.37 19.55
CA LEU A 813 17.81 -20.22 19.64
C LEU A 813 17.53 -21.48 20.47
N GLN A 814 16.77 -21.35 21.56
CA GLN A 814 16.35 -22.49 22.38
C GLN A 814 15.43 -23.44 21.61
N GLU A 815 14.46 -22.89 20.88
CA GLU A 815 13.54 -23.66 20.03
C GLU A 815 14.29 -24.41 18.92
N ALA A 816 15.25 -23.75 18.27
CA ALA A 816 16.08 -24.36 17.24
C ALA A 816 16.92 -25.53 17.77
N LYS A 817 17.57 -25.34 18.93
CA LYS A 817 18.33 -26.42 19.60
C LYS A 817 17.45 -27.59 19.98
N ALA A 818 16.23 -27.33 20.48
CA ALA A 818 15.27 -28.37 20.82
C ALA A 818 14.82 -29.16 19.58
N ALA A 819 14.57 -28.47 18.45
CA ALA A 819 14.19 -29.09 17.19
C ALA A 819 15.32 -29.97 16.62
N GLU A 820 16.57 -29.51 16.68
CA GLU A 820 17.74 -30.28 16.24
C GLU A 820 17.95 -31.53 17.11
N ALA A 821 17.87 -31.39 18.44
CA ALA A 821 17.95 -32.52 19.36
C ALA A 821 16.82 -33.55 19.12
N ALA A 822 15.61 -33.09 18.82
CA ALA A 822 14.50 -33.96 18.46
C ALA A 822 14.75 -34.72 17.14
N LYS A 823 15.31 -34.05 16.13
CA LYS A 823 15.66 -34.66 14.85
C LYS A 823 16.75 -35.72 15.01
N GLU A 824 17.81 -35.43 15.77
CA GLU A 824 18.85 -36.41 16.10
C GLU A 824 18.30 -37.62 16.86
N ALA A 825 17.40 -37.39 17.82
CA ALA A 825 16.75 -38.47 18.56
C ALA A 825 15.88 -39.35 17.65
N GLN A 826 15.18 -38.76 16.69
CA GLN A 826 14.39 -39.48 15.70
C GLN A 826 15.26 -40.30 14.74
N GLU A 827 16.40 -39.75 14.31
CA GLU A 827 17.34 -40.42 13.42
C GLU A 827 18.07 -41.58 14.12
N LYS A 828 18.43 -41.40 15.41
CA LYS A 828 18.93 -42.48 16.27
C LYS A 828 17.91 -43.59 16.48
N ARG A 829 16.61 -43.27 16.62
CA ARG A 829 15.54 -44.29 16.71
C ARG A 829 15.41 -45.09 15.41
N LYS A 830 15.44 -44.44 14.25
CA LYS A 830 15.44 -45.14 12.94
C LYS A 830 16.64 -46.08 12.78
N GLN A 831 17.83 -45.66 13.22
CA GLN A 831 19.02 -46.53 13.18
C GLN A 831 18.98 -47.72 14.16
N ILE A 832 18.18 -47.63 15.23
CA ILE A 832 17.95 -48.74 16.17
C ILE A 832 16.96 -49.75 15.58
N ASP A 833 15.90 -49.27 14.92
CA ASP A 833 14.88 -50.12 14.29
C ASP A 833 15.39 -50.83 13.00
N ASP A 834 16.41 -50.28 12.32
CA ASP A 834 17.04 -50.88 11.13
C ASP A 834 18.17 -51.89 11.44
N LYS A 835 18.45 -52.21 12.72
CA LYS A 835 19.40 -53.28 13.06
C LYS A 835 18.73 -54.66 12.96
N PRO A 836 19.24 -55.60 12.15
CA PRO A 836 18.70 -56.95 12.12
C PRO A 836 18.91 -57.64 13.48
N PRO A 837 17.97 -58.47 13.95
CA PRO A 837 18.07 -59.09 15.27
C PRO A 837 19.27 -60.06 15.28
N LEU A 838 20.18 -59.85 16.23
CA LEU A 838 21.28 -60.75 16.52
C LEU A 838 20.72 -62.08 17.06
N LEU A 839 20.76 -63.11 16.21
CA LEU A 839 20.60 -64.50 16.62
C LEU A 839 21.79 -64.91 17.50
N HIS A 840 21.56 -65.01 18.81
CA HIS A 840 22.37 -65.86 19.67
C HIS A 840 21.50 -66.93 20.34
N SER A 841 22.07 -68.12 20.36
CA SER A 841 21.46 -69.43 20.49
C SER A 841 21.03 -69.80 21.92
N SER A 842 19.90 -70.51 21.98
CA SER A 842 19.61 -71.64 22.87
C SER A 842 19.76 -71.49 24.37
N VAL A 843 18.63 -71.31 25.08
CA VAL A 843 18.26 -72.19 26.21
C VAL A 843 16.74 -72.38 26.20
N VAL A 844 16.33 -73.64 26.09
CA VAL A 844 14.96 -74.12 26.25
C VAL A 844 14.65 -74.20 27.75
N THR A 845 13.60 -73.50 28.21
CA THR A 845 12.82 -73.99 29.37
C THR A 845 11.38 -73.49 29.36
N LYS A 846 10.48 -74.42 29.62
CA LYS A 846 9.00 -74.38 29.64
C LYS A 846 8.42 -73.38 30.65
N PHE A 847 7.20 -72.90 30.40
CA PHE A 847 5.98 -72.89 31.26
C PHE A 847 4.98 -71.85 30.69
N SER A 848 3.93 -72.29 29.99
CA SER A 848 2.55 -72.56 30.43
C SER A 848 1.57 -71.38 30.24
N HIS A 849 0.48 -71.70 29.53
CA HIS A 849 -0.80 -71.01 29.36
C HIS A 849 -1.10 -69.78 30.22
N SER A 850 -1.61 -68.71 29.59
CA SER A 850 -3.07 -68.41 29.54
C SER A 850 -3.34 -67.00 28.98
N ASN A 851 -4.52 -66.88 28.33
CA ASN A 851 -5.28 -65.67 27.99
C ASN A 851 -4.80 -64.81 26.81
N LEU A 852 -5.66 -64.23 25.99
CA LEU A 852 -7.03 -64.46 25.48
C LEU A 852 -7.18 -63.27 24.48
N TYR A 853 -7.81 -63.50 23.31
CA TYR A 853 -8.61 -62.57 22.48
C TYR A 853 -8.44 -61.04 22.67
N ALA A 854 -8.44 -60.15 21.67
CA ALA A 854 -8.68 -60.14 20.24
C ALA A 854 -8.50 -58.67 19.82
N ILE A 855 -7.93 -58.37 18.65
CA ILE A 855 -8.07 -57.04 18.03
C ILE A 855 -8.40 -57.27 16.57
N GLU A 856 -9.70 -57.23 16.28
CA GLU A 856 -10.21 -56.87 14.96
C GLU A 856 -11.02 -55.57 15.08
N ALA A 857 -10.65 -54.66 14.18
CA ALA A 857 -11.52 -53.73 13.47
C ALA A 857 -11.86 -52.34 14.06
N CYS A 858 -11.77 -51.40 13.12
CA CYS A 858 -12.48 -50.12 12.97
C CYS A 858 -11.80 -48.82 13.43
N GLN A 859 -11.11 -48.22 12.45
CA GLN A 859 -11.43 -46.92 11.84
C GLN A 859 -12.21 -45.89 12.70
N GLY A 860 -11.65 -44.67 12.79
CA GLY A 860 -12.43 -43.43 12.77
C GLY A 860 -12.09 -42.41 13.86
N ALA A 861 -11.23 -41.44 13.54
CA ALA A 861 -11.39 -39.98 13.79
C ALA A 861 -10.22 -39.22 13.15
#